data_AF-A0A849F0B0-F1
#
_entry.id   AF-A0A849F0B0-F1
#
_cell.length_a   1.000
_cell.length_b   1.000
_cell.length_c   1.000
_cell.angle_alpha   90.00
_cell.angle_beta   90.00
_cell.angle_gamma   90.00
#
_symmetry.space_group_name_H-M   'P 1'
#
loop_
_entity.id
_entity.type
_entity.pdbx_description
1 polymer ?
#
loop_
_entity_poly.entity_id
_entity_poly.type
_entity_poly.pdbx_seq_one_letter_code
_entity_poly.pdbx_strand_id
1 'polypeptide(L)'
;IGEDHSVAITLTQAEKTWLAGHPEIRVSSEPDYAPFDFRIDGKPAGYSIDYVNLIAERLGIKLEFVQDNWADLLAKAERRELDLLHTISMSPPERRAFLIFTKPYKQTLNAIVTRKESVDIADIDSLNGRTIALVSGDSIIAALRSIVPDLRIIQVESYEQALKAVAFGRAEATITELPIAGYLIRSLGLINLKVAAEVTQVEGRDQRYRLAARKDWPELIPILEKAMDSITREEVLALENRWLALPEAAAGGPKTIDTVAFNQTGFVLRWLGVGFLVFGTVVLLVWAKRGRSGHLSIRETIFLVSFVFIGLIAFIASLVGQLYEGEKRQIEIEERRHRSFLLALELKQSSDDLTRFARTYVVTGDPKYETFYWDIIAIRDGNRPHPANFTTTFWDLVAAGRLAPDTAGETYSIRQQMMTLEFTQAEQQKLASAKKESDALVRRETVAMNAVKGRFQDAQGRFTVKGDPDMRMARRIMHDLEYHEAKGRIMKPLDAFFSELELRTANELNIIRGRNNALIIAIALLTVMTIGVAVYVFFLLKRTIIAPLSCMEKSINRISAGERNLQLEIGAGNEIGRLADAFNRMLSERNQAEAALQQAKERAEAANRAKSIFLANMSHEIRTPMNAILGYSQIMQHDANLSPKQLKHIDIINRSGDHLLALINDVLEMSKIEAGRIELNPTPFDLHALIDDLDLMFRLRTDEKGLAFEVTRDEQLPRYIKADEGKVRQVLINLMGNAVKFTSHGEIRLQVRWTHANGTIPLKSPANIRLIFDVIDTGPGVSQAQAEKIFEAFEQTDTGFRIEGGTGLGLTISRRYARMMGGDVTVRRRPKGGSRFCFALPARKAQAAMAEPHVVDRPKVLSIKEGPPPRVLVVDDREFNVDILEKMLVRVGFQVLRAADGQQAVEKFSDQRPDAVLMDVRMPVMDGITATQQIRAIEKKGGAAARQPENRPCVIIAVSASSLEYQRRKIMRKGLANAFISKPFKEAEILETLRQHLGLEYLYQATPMQAENTSPDLAPEAAGSKTASLPEPLAAQLREAAIKLDVDQFHELIAQVQHHDGRLAGTLRRMVDRFDFESLGKLLDDTVEGQETLR
;
A
#
# COMPACT_ATOMS: atom_id res chain seq x y z
N ILE A 1 16.66 -11.32 85.81
CA ILE A 1 16.57 -12.73 85.38
C ILE A 1 17.12 -12.71 83.96
N GLY A 2 18.39 -12.98 83.67
CA GLY A 2 19.32 -13.90 84.32
C GLY A 2 19.49 -15.15 83.44
N GLU A 3 19.79 -14.98 82.15
CA GLU A 3 20.24 -16.06 81.27
C GLU A 3 21.59 -15.66 80.66
N ASP A 4 22.60 -16.45 80.97
CA ASP A 4 23.98 -16.34 80.49
C ASP A 4 24.02 -16.89 79.05
N HIS A 5 23.85 -15.99 78.08
CA HIS A 5 24.05 -16.29 76.65
C HIS A 5 25.49 -15.99 76.23
N SER A 6 26.49 -16.48 76.97
CA SER A 6 27.87 -16.46 76.48
C SER A 6 28.03 -17.49 75.36
N VAL A 7 28.01 -17.03 74.11
CA VAL A 7 28.42 -17.84 72.95
C VAL A 7 29.88 -18.21 73.16
N ALA A 8 30.17 -19.50 73.41
CA ALA A 8 31.52 -19.96 73.73
C ALA A 8 32.48 -19.73 72.56
N ILE A 9 33.52 -18.90 72.77
CA ILE A 9 34.56 -18.66 71.75
C ILE A 9 35.54 -19.82 71.72
N THR A 10 35.79 -20.35 70.52
CA THR A 10 36.78 -21.42 70.31
C THR A 10 38.13 -20.83 69.94
N LEU A 11 39.01 -20.68 70.95
CA LEU A 11 40.41 -20.27 70.77
C LEU A 11 41.34 -21.48 70.61
N THR A 12 42.36 -21.34 69.76
CA THR A 12 43.43 -22.34 69.63
C THR A 12 44.29 -22.38 70.88
N GLN A 13 45.05 -23.47 71.08
CA GLN A 13 45.95 -23.57 72.24
C GLN A 13 47.03 -22.47 72.23
N ALA A 14 47.51 -22.06 71.06
CA ALA A 14 48.47 -20.96 70.91
C ALA A 14 47.86 -19.62 71.34
N GLU A 15 46.63 -19.32 70.92
CA GLU A 15 45.90 -18.10 71.28
C GLU A 15 45.60 -18.02 72.78
N LYS A 16 45.18 -19.14 73.40
CA LYS A 16 44.97 -19.22 74.85
C LYS A 16 46.25 -18.95 75.64
N THR A 17 47.37 -19.48 75.15
CA THR A 17 48.70 -19.27 75.78
C THR A 17 49.13 -17.81 75.62
N TRP A 18 48.87 -17.21 74.45
CA TRP A 18 49.17 -15.81 74.20
C TRP A 18 48.36 -14.88 75.12
N LEU A 19 47.05 -15.11 75.28
CA LEU A 19 46.18 -14.34 76.19
C LEU A 19 46.62 -14.48 77.66
N ALA A 20 47.00 -15.68 78.09
CA ALA A 20 47.52 -15.89 79.44
C ALA A 20 48.81 -15.09 79.72
N GLY A 21 49.61 -14.82 78.67
CA GLY A 21 50.79 -13.96 78.74
C GLY A 21 50.51 -12.45 78.66
N HIS A 22 49.30 -12.04 78.26
CA HIS A 22 48.90 -10.64 78.05
C HIS A 22 47.52 -10.35 78.68
N PRO A 23 47.39 -10.42 80.01
CA PRO A 23 46.09 -10.30 80.69
C PRO A 23 45.51 -8.88 80.70
N GLU A 24 46.32 -7.86 80.39
CA GLU A 24 45.95 -6.45 80.36
C GLU A 24 46.39 -5.83 79.03
N ILE A 25 45.48 -5.12 78.38
CA ILE A 25 45.72 -4.46 77.08
C ILE A 25 45.46 -2.96 77.24
N ARG A 26 46.42 -2.12 76.85
CA ARG A 26 46.25 -0.66 76.84
C ARG A 26 45.49 -0.23 75.58
N VAL A 27 44.32 0.36 75.79
CA VAL A 27 43.35 0.73 74.75
C VAL A 27 43.21 2.24 74.67
N SER A 28 43.04 2.80 73.46
CA SER A 28 42.80 4.23 73.28
C SER A 28 41.56 4.72 74.04
N SER A 29 41.54 5.98 74.50
CA SER A 29 40.30 6.71 74.80
C SER A 29 40.45 8.19 74.43
N GLU A 30 39.66 8.65 73.47
CA GLU A 30 39.58 10.02 73.01
C GLU A 30 38.37 10.72 73.65
N PRO A 31 38.55 11.75 74.51
CA PRO A 31 37.46 12.31 75.31
C PRO A 31 36.43 13.14 74.53
N ASP A 32 36.74 13.56 73.30
CA ASP A 32 35.96 14.52 72.51
C ASP A 32 35.33 13.91 71.25
N TYR A 33 35.18 12.58 71.19
CA TYR A 33 34.70 11.83 70.03
C TYR A 33 33.29 11.22 70.22
N ALA A 34 32.38 12.00 70.84
CA ALA A 34 31.02 11.55 71.12
C ALA A 34 30.20 11.33 69.83
N PRO A 35 29.37 10.28 69.73
CA PRO A 35 28.99 9.31 70.77
C PRO A 35 29.85 8.02 70.81
N PHE A 36 30.97 7.96 70.09
CA PHE A 36 31.78 6.74 69.99
C PHE A 36 32.70 6.56 71.20
N ASP A 37 33.37 7.62 71.61
CA ASP A 37 34.33 7.65 72.71
C ASP A 37 34.32 9.06 73.29
N PHE A 38 33.91 9.18 74.54
CA PHE A 38 33.83 10.44 75.26
C PHE A 38 33.72 10.18 76.75
N ARG A 39 33.38 11.20 77.54
CA ARG A 39 33.30 11.08 79.00
C ARG A 39 31.88 11.28 79.54
N ILE A 40 31.50 10.39 80.45
CA ILE A 40 30.36 10.58 81.34
C ILE A 40 30.90 10.44 82.77
N ASP A 41 30.66 11.45 83.61
CA ASP A 41 31.15 11.51 85.00
C ASP A 41 32.66 11.24 85.15
N GLY A 42 33.45 11.69 84.17
CA GLY A 42 34.90 11.56 84.16
C GLY A 42 35.45 10.20 83.71
N LYS A 43 34.61 9.22 83.38
CA LYS A 43 35.01 7.88 82.88
C LYS A 43 34.81 7.76 81.36
N PRO A 44 35.63 6.94 80.66
CA PRO A 44 35.40 6.59 79.26
C PRO A 44 34.01 5.96 79.05
N ALA A 45 33.28 6.46 78.07
CA ALA A 45 31.95 6.02 77.72
C ALA A 45 31.69 6.24 76.22
N GLY A 46 30.83 5.42 75.62
CA GLY A 46 30.43 5.57 74.23
C GLY A 46 30.30 4.24 73.51
N TYR A 47 29.83 4.28 72.26
CA TYR A 47 29.57 3.08 71.46
C TYR A 47 30.81 2.19 71.32
N SER A 48 31.95 2.79 70.99
CA SER A 48 33.18 2.03 70.75
C SER A 48 33.81 1.51 72.04
N ILE A 49 33.69 2.28 73.14
CA ILE A 49 34.11 1.85 74.49
C ILE A 49 33.30 0.62 74.92
N ASP A 50 31.97 0.66 74.83
CA ASP A 50 31.11 -0.46 75.19
C ASP A 50 31.35 -1.68 74.28
N TYR A 51 31.61 -1.46 72.98
CA TYR A 51 31.92 -2.55 72.04
C TYR A 51 33.22 -3.28 72.40
N VAL A 52 34.28 -2.55 72.76
CA VAL A 52 35.57 -3.16 73.14
C VAL A 52 35.48 -3.80 74.53
N ASN A 53 34.70 -3.23 75.45
CA ASN A 53 34.39 -3.87 76.74
C ASN A 53 33.68 -5.21 76.55
N LEU A 54 32.75 -5.32 75.60
CA LEU A 54 32.09 -6.58 75.26
C LEU A 54 33.09 -7.61 74.71
N ILE A 55 34.05 -7.18 73.88
CA ILE A 55 35.14 -8.03 73.42
C ILE A 55 36.01 -8.51 74.60
N ALA A 56 36.33 -7.62 75.52
CA ALA A 56 37.14 -7.95 76.68
C ALA A 56 36.44 -8.95 77.61
N GLU A 57 35.14 -8.79 77.83
CA GLU A 57 34.31 -9.73 78.58
C GLU A 57 34.33 -11.13 77.93
N ARG A 58 34.18 -11.18 76.61
CA ARG A 58 34.21 -12.41 75.83
C ARG A 58 35.57 -13.13 75.88
N LEU A 59 36.66 -12.38 75.92
CA LEU A 59 38.03 -12.91 75.97
C LEU A 59 38.57 -13.13 77.39
N GLY A 60 37.89 -12.60 78.42
CA GLY A 60 38.34 -12.64 79.81
C GLY A 60 39.59 -11.80 80.08
N ILE A 61 39.80 -10.70 79.35
CA ILE A 61 40.95 -9.80 79.49
C ILE A 61 40.57 -8.48 80.18
N LYS A 62 41.56 -7.78 80.75
CA LYS A 62 41.38 -6.44 81.30
C LYS A 62 41.82 -5.37 80.29
N LEU A 63 41.10 -4.26 80.26
CA LEU A 63 41.42 -3.11 79.43
C LEU A 63 41.86 -1.93 80.32
N GLU A 64 42.98 -1.32 79.96
CA GLU A 64 43.43 -0.05 80.53
C GLU A 64 43.22 1.05 79.49
N PHE A 65 42.28 1.98 79.73
CA PHE A 65 42.00 3.07 78.81
C PHE A 65 43.02 4.21 78.99
N VAL A 66 43.87 4.41 77.98
CA VAL A 66 44.84 5.51 77.91
C VAL A 66 44.18 6.72 77.27
N GLN A 67 44.00 7.78 78.05
CA GLN A 67 43.32 8.99 77.60
C GLN A 67 44.30 9.99 76.96
N ASP A 68 43.99 10.46 75.74
CA ASP A 68 44.68 11.59 75.10
C ASP A 68 43.87 12.15 73.91
N ASN A 69 44.35 13.20 73.25
CA ASN A 69 43.82 13.60 71.94
C ASN A 69 44.23 12.60 70.83
N TRP A 70 43.50 12.60 69.71
CA TRP A 70 43.75 11.65 68.63
C TRP A 70 45.19 11.60 68.10
N ALA A 71 45.83 12.77 67.94
CA ALA A 71 47.19 12.85 67.40
C ALA A 71 48.20 12.18 68.34
N ASP A 72 48.06 12.42 69.64
CA ASP A 72 48.94 11.85 70.66
C ASP A 72 48.69 10.35 70.89
N LEU A 73 47.42 9.89 70.81
CA LEU A 73 47.08 8.46 70.85
C LEU A 73 47.75 7.68 69.70
N LEU A 74 47.73 8.25 68.49
CA LEU A 74 48.38 7.63 67.33
C LEU A 74 49.90 7.59 67.49
N ALA A 75 50.52 8.67 67.98
CA ALA A 75 51.96 8.71 68.26
C ALA A 75 52.40 7.74 69.36
N LYS A 76 51.55 7.52 70.38
CA LYS A 76 51.76 6.49 71.41
C LYS A 76 51.69 5.08 70.82
N ALA A 77 50.76 4.82 69.91
CA ALA A 77 50.67 3.53 69.22
C ALA A 77 51.91 3.24 68.36
N GLU A 78 52.43 4.23 67.63
CA GLU A 78 53.66 4.10 66.85
C GLU A 78 54.88 3.79 67.74
N ARG A 79 54.96 4.42 68.92
CA ARG A 79 55.99 4.16 69.95
C ARG A 79 55.76 2.90 70.78
N ARG A 80 54.68 2.15 70.53
CA ARG A 80 54.29 0.94 71.29
C ARG A 80 53.96 1.19 72.77
N GLU A 81 53.59 2.43 73.09
CA GLU A 81 53.06 2.86 74.39
C GLU A 81 51.54 2.61 74.51
N LEU A 82 50.90 2.25 73.39
CA LEU A 82 49.49 1.88 73.28
C LEU A 82 49.37 0.57 72.50
N ASP A 83 48.55 -0.38 72.96
CA ASP A 83 48.49 -1.72 72.39
C ASP A 83 47.32 -1.89 71.39
N LEU A 84 46.20 -1.20 71.62
CA LEU A 84 44.98 -1.30 70.81
C LEU A 84 44.32 0.06 70.57
N LEU A 85 44.04 0.38 69.30
CA LEU A 85 43.18 1.48 68.87
C LEU A 85 41.83 0.91 68.44
N HIS A 86 40.72 1.46 68.91
CA HIS A 86 39.40 0.87 68.64
C HIS A 86 38.54 1.62 67.63
N THR A 87 38.77 2.93 67.43
CA THR A 87 37.98 3.73 66.47
C THR A 87 38.89 4.26 65.38
N ILE A 88 39.47 3.34 64.59
CA ILE A 88 40.46 3.70 63.57
C ILE A 88 40.11 3.13 62.19
N SER A 89 40.42 3.91 61.15
CA SER A 89 40.34 3.50 59.75
C SER A 89 41.71 3.20 59.17
N MET A 90 41.75 2.44 58.06
CA MET A 90 43.01 2.10 57.38
C MET A 90 43.67 3.28 56.66
N SER A 91 42.98 4.42 56.53
CA SER A 91 43.51 5.62 55.87
C SER A 91 44.05 6.62 56.90
N PRO A 92 45.20 7.27 56.63
CA PRO A 92 45.98 7.15 55.40
C PRO A 92 46.90 5.89 55.44
N PRO A 93 47.38 5.40 54.27
CA PRO A 93 48.04 4.09 54.15
C PRO A 93 49.28 3.89 55.05
N GLU A 94 49.93 4.98 55.47
CA GLU A 94 51.12 5.00 56.33
C GLU A 94 50.88 4.31 57.67
N ARG A 95 49.63 4.29 58.16
CA ARG A 95 49.26 3.59 59.42
C ARG A 95 49.60 2.10 59.40
N ARG A 96 49.62 1.46 58.21
CA ARG A 96 50.01 0.05 58.05
C ARG A 96 51.50 -0.21 58.28
N ALA A 97 52.32 0.84 58.39
CA ALA A 97 53.72 0.71 58.73
C ALA A 97 53.91 0.14 60.14
N PHE A 98 53.05 0.52 61.10
CA PHE A 98 53.18 0.19 62.52
C PHE A 98 51.94 -0.47 63.16
N LEU A 99 50.80 -0.56 62.45
CA LEU A 99 49.58 -1.23 62.91
C LEU A 99 49.17 -2.42 62.03
N ILE A 100 48.48 -3.39 62.63
CA ILE A 100 47.70 -4.44 61.95
C ILE A 100 46.24 -4.24 62.35
N PHE A 101 45.32 -4.43 61.41
CA PHE A 101 43.90 -4.11 61.57
C PHE A 101 43.03 -5.37 61.52
N THR A 102 41.94 -5.36 62.28
CA THR A 102 40.87 -6.35 62.16
C THR A 102 40.00 -6.09 60.93
N LYS A 103 39.06 -6.98 60.66
CA LYS A 103 37.85 -6.69 59.89
C LYS A 103 37.05 -5.55 60.53
N PRO A 104 36.29 -4.78 59.73
CA PRO A 104 35.52 -3.65 60.25
C PRO A 104 34.37 -4.13 61.14
N TYR A 105 34.13 -3.42 62.24
CA TYR A 105 32.96 -3.66 63.09
C TYR A 105 31.86 -2.60 62.90
N LYS A 106 32.20 -1.43 62.36
CA LYS A 106 31.26 -0.35 62.09
C LYS A 106 31.62 0.39 60.81
N GLN A 107 30.60 0.76 60.03
CA GLN A 107 30.73 1.72 58.94
C GLN A 107 29.98 3.00 59.31
N THR A 108 30.61 4.15 59.08
CA THR A 108 29.99 5.46 59.30
C THR A 108 29.98 6.26 58.01
N LEU A 109 28.92 7.03 57.81
CA LEU A 109 28.84 7.97 56.70
C LEU A 109 29.24 9.35 57.23
N ASN A 110 29.94 10.12 56.40
CA ASN A 110 30.15 11.54 56.69
C ASN A 110 28.90 12.32 56.29
N ALA A 111 28.72 13.47 56.91
CA ALA A 111 27.69 14.43 56.62
C ALA A 111 28.30 15.81 56.48
N ILE A 112 27.86 16.55 55.47
CA ILE A 112 28.07 17.99 55.38
C ILE A 112 27.03 18.65 56.27
N VAL A 113 27.49 19.38 57.27
CA VAL A 113 26.63 20.13 58.19
C VAL A 113 26.74 21.61 57.86
N THR A 114 25.59 22.23 57.60
CA THR A 114 25.47 23.66 57.28
C THR A 114 24.45 24.30 58.22
N ARG A 115 24.33 25.63 58.17
CA ARG A 115 23.15 26.28 58.74
C ARG A 115 21.89 25.99 57.91
N LYS A 116 20.73 26.01 58.54
CA LYS A 116 19.42 25.64 57.94
C LYS A 116 19.08 26.51 56.73
N GLU A 117 19.41 27.79 56.79
CA GLU A 117 19.19 28.80 55.76
C GLU A 117 20.15 28.70 54.57
N SER A 118 21.24 27.91 54.68
CA SER A 118 22.15 27.69 53.55
C SER A 118 21.49 26.74 52.54
N VAL A 119 21.28 27.21 51.31
CA VAL A 119 20.70 26.41 50.21
C VAL A 119 21.76 26.00 49.19
N ASP A 120 22.89 26.71 49.15
CA ASP A 120 23.90 26.62 48.09
C ASP A 120 24.94 25.52 48.29
N ILE A 121 24.89 24.78 49.41
CA ILE A 121 25.84 23.71 49.74
C ILE A 121 25.06 22.41 49.83
N ALA A 122 25.03 21.65 48.73
CA ALA A 122 24.23 20.43 48.60
C ALA A 122 25.09 19.16 48.39
N ASP A 123 26.39 19.32 48.11
CA ASP A 123 27.33 18.22 47.88
C ASP A 123 28.78 18.66 48.16
N ILE A 124 29.73 17.75 47.95
CA ILE A 124 31.15 17.99 48.22
C ILE A 124 31.76 19.01 47.24
N ASP A 125 31.28 19.05 45.99
CA ASP A 125 31.77 19.95 44.95
C ASP A 125 31.35 21.41 45.24
N SER A 126 30.17 21.57 45.84
CA SER A 126 29.64 22.86 46.31
C SER A 126 30.49 23.52 47.39
N LEU A 127 31.47 22.80 47.96
CA LEU A 127 32.40 23.33 48.96
C LEU A 127 33.56 24.13 48.33
N ASN A 128 33.70 24.13 47.00
CA ASN A 128 34.78 24.84 46.34
C ASN A 128 34.74 26.35 46.63
N GLY A 129 35.87 26.94 47.05
CA GLY A 129 35.96 28.34 47.45
C GLY A 129 35.32 28.70 48.80
N ARG A 130 34.70 27.74 49.51
CA ARG A 130 33.99 27.96 50.78
C ARG A 130 34.91 27.80 51.99
N THR A 131 34.48 28.40 53.10
CA THR A 131 35.18 28.29 54.38
C THR A 131 34.64 27.12 55.21
N ILE A 132 35.45 26.08 55.43
CA ILE A 132 35.06 24.85 56.12
C ILE A 132 35.82 24.69 57.44
N ALA A 133 35.11 24.42 58.53
CA ALA A 133 35.73 24.05 59.81
C ALA A 133 35.98 22.54 59.88
N LEU A 134 37.21 22.10 60.13
CA LEU A 134 37.59 20.69 60.25
C LEU A 134 38.51 20.46 61.45
N VAL A 135 38.40 19.30 62.09
CA VAL A 135 39.23 18.93 63.24
C VAL A 135 40.66 18.62 62.81
N SER A 136 41.62 19.16 63.54
CA SER A 136 43.05 18.97 63.28
C SER A 136 43.43 17.49 63.35
N GLY A 137 44.16 16.99 62.34
CA GLY A 137 44.59 15.59 62.29
C GLY A 137 43.57 14.58 61.75
N ASP A 138 42.34 15.00 61.44
CA ASP A 138 41.36 14.12 60.78
C ASP A 138 41.84 13.76 59.36
N SER A 139 41.82 12.46 59.07
CA SER A 139 42.06 11.87 57.73
C SER A 139 41.27 12.54 56.60
N ILE A 140 40.13 13.18 56.89
CA ILE A 140 39.31 13.86 55.88
C ILE A 140 40.02 15.06 55.25
N ILE A 141 40.93 15.72 55.98
CA ILE A 141 41.63 16.91 55.48
C ILE A 141 42.48 16.57 54.25
N ALA A 142 43.20 15.44 54.29
CA ALA A 142 44.04 15.00 53.18
C ALA A 142 43.18 14.65 51.95
N ALA A 143 42.06 13.98 52.16
CA ALA A 143 41.16 13.55 51.08
C ALA A 143 40.38 14.74 50.46
N LEU A 144 40.01 15.74 51.24
CA LEU A 144 39.33 16.94 50.73
C LEU A 144 40.26 17.81 49.88
N ARG A 145 41.54 17.93 50.27
CA ARG A 145 42.52 18.72 49.50
C ARG A 145 42.80 18.14 48.11
N SER A 146 42.67 16.82 47.92
CA SER A 146 42.81 16.21 46.60
C SER A 146 41.59 16.40 45.70
N ILE A 147 40.40 16.59 46.28
CA ILE A 147 39.12 16.66 45.54
C ILE A 147 38.73 18.12 45.27
N VAL A 148 38.94 19.01 46.24
CA VAL A 148 38.54 20.43 46.18
C VAL A 148 39.77 21.31 46.47
N PRO A 149 40.56 21.68 45.44
CA PRO A 149 41.84 22.36 45.63
C PRO A 149 41.73 23.79 46.15
N ASP A 150 40.64 24.52 45.84
CA ASP A 150 40.41 25.92 46.27
C ASP A 150 39.62 26.04 47.59
N LEU A 151 39.79 25.09 48.52
CA LEU A 151 39.09 25.07 49.82
C LEU A 151 39.79 25.95 50.88
N ARG A 152 39.01 26.74 51.64
CA ARG A 152 39.53 27.47 52.82
C ARG A 152 39.23 26.68 54.09
N ILE A 153 40.23 26.02 54.66
CA ILE A 153 40.06 25.19 55.87
C ILE A 153 40.41 26.00 57.12
N ILE A 154 39.46 26.11 58.06
CA ILE A 154 39.70 26.51 59.45
C ILE A 154 39.91 25.23 60.26
N GLN A 155 41.13 25.03 60.75
CA GLN A 155 41.42 23.92 61.65
C GLN A 155 40.99 24.25 63.08
N VAL A 156 40.27 23.32 63.71
CA VAL A 156 39.80 23.42 65.10
C VAL A 156 40.27 22.22 65.91
N GLU A 157 40.12 22.28 67.23
CA GLU A 157 40.62 21.24 68.13
C GLU A 157 39.60 20.11 68.38
N SER A 158 38.29 20.35 68.18
CA SER A 158 37.25 19.35 68.42
C SER A 158 36.04 19.49 67.50
N TYR A 159 35.26 18.41 67.37
CA TYR A 159 34.02 18.39 66.56
C TYR A 159 32.96 19.35 67.12
N GLU A 160 32.93 19.56 68.43
CA GLU A 160 32.11 20.59 69.07
C GLU A 160 32.48 22.00 68.55
N GLN A 161 33.77 22.32 68.50
CA GLN A 161 34.23 23.62 67.98
C GLN A 161 33.90 23.76 66.49
N ALA A 162 33.99 22.69 65.71
CA ALA A 162 33.66 22.70 64.28
C ALA A 162 32.19 23.04 64.05
N LEU A 163 31.27 22.36 64.75
CA LEU A 163 29.83 22.62 64.66
C LEU A 163 29.47 24.02 65.15
N LYS A 164 30.07 24.48 66.26
CA LYS A 164 29.91 25.86 66.75
C LYS A 164 30.39 26.89 65.73
N ALA A 165 31.51 26.66 65.06
CA ALA A 165 32.02 27.57 64.03
C ALA A 165 31.00 27.75 62.89
N VAL A 166 30.31 26.68 62.47
CA VAL A 166 29.24 26.75 61.47
C VAL A 166 28.01 27.46 62.03
N ALA A 167 27.57 27.09 63.23
CA ALA A 167 26.38 27.65 63.87
C ALA A 167 26.49 29.16 64.10
N PHE A 168 27.70 29.65 64.43
CA PHE A 168 27.98 31.07 64.69
C PHE A 168 28.49 31.84 63.46
N GLY A 169 28.45 31.26 62.27
CA GLY A 169 28.82 31.97 61.03
C GLY A 169 30.31 32.19 60.80
N ARG A 170 31.19 31.55 61.59
CA ARG A 170 32.65 31.59 61.38
C ARG A 170 33.11 30.66 60.25
N ALA A 171 32.34 29.61 59.98
CA ALA A 171 32.48 28.73 58.83
C ALA A 171 31.12 28.58 58.12
N GLU A 172 31.15 28.22 56.85
CA GLU A 172 29.96 28.01 56.03
C GLU A 172 29.44 26.58 56.17
N ALA A 173 30.35 25.61 56.33
CA ALA A 173 30.02 24.21 56.58
C ALA A 173 31.12 23.51 57.41
N THR A 174 30.82 22.30 57.87
CA THR A 174 31.78 21.33 58.41
C THR A 174 31.45 19.95 57.86
N ILE A 175 32.41 19.04 57.87
CA ILE A 175 32.19 17.65 57.50
C ILE A 175 32.64 16.76 58.66
N THR A 176 31.73 15.91 59.13
CA THR A 176 31.95 14.97 60.23
C THR A 176 31.04 13.76 60.07
N GLU A 177 31.26 12.70 60.82
CA GLU A 177 30.44 11.51 60.82
C GLU A 177 29.01 11.81 61.28
N LEU A 178 28.03 11.25 60.58
CA LEU A 178 26.61 11.53 60.81
C LEU A 178 26.16 11.29 62.28
N PRO A 179 26.61 10.22 62.98
CA PRO A 179 26.29 10.05 64.39
C PRO A 179 26.89 11.13 65.30
N ILE A 180 28.09 11.62 64.98
CA ILE A 180 28.77 12.70 65.74
C ILE A 180 27.99 14.01 65.53
N ALA A 181 27.68 14.37 64.28
CA ALA A 181 26.84 15.51 63.96
C ALA A 181 25.50 15.45 64.70
N GLY A 182 24.77 14.33 64.58
CA GLY A 182 23.46 14.16 65.20
C GLY A 182 23.49 14.23 66.72
N TYR A 183 24.51 13.64 67.36
CA TYR A 183 24.66 13.68 68.81
C TYR A 183 25.00 15.10 69.30
N LEU A 184 26.01 15.74 68.72
CA LEU A 184 26.51 17.03 69.17
C LEU A 184 25.56 18.19 68.84
N ILE A 185 24.89 18.19 67.68
CA ILE A 185 23.86 19.20 67.35
C ILE A 185 22.77 19.20 68.42
N ARG A 186 22.36 18.02 68.89
CA ARG A 186 21.35 17.85 69.95
C ARG A 186 21.88 18.25 71.32
N SER A 187 23.01 17.68 71.75
CA SER A 187 23.53 17.90 73.11
C SER A 187 23.94 19.35 73.34
N LEU A 188 24.38 20.05 72.29
CA LEU A 188 24.77 21.46 72.33
C LEU A 188 23.61 22.42 71.99
N GLY A 189 22.44 21.90 71.61
CA GLY A 189 21.27 22.72 71.26
C GLY A 189 21.45 23.59 70.00
N LEU A 190 22.27 23.15 69.03
CA LEU A 190 22.58 23.89 67.80
C LEU A 190 21.45 23.75 66.75
N ILE A 191 20.26 24.20 67.13
CA ILE A 191 19.02 24.03 66.36
C ILE A 191 19.00 24.72 65.00
N ASN A 192 19.94 25.62 64.73
CA ASN A 192 20.09 26.32 63.46
C ASN A 192 20.92 25.53 62.44
N LEU A 193 21.44 24.36 62.81
CA LEU A 193 22.18 23.48 61.90
C LEU A 193 21.27 22.43 61.23
N LYS A 194 21.65 22.01 60.04
CA LYS A 194 21.10 20.85 59.34
C LYS A 194 22.22 20.00 58.75
N VAL A 195 21.94 18.72 58.57
CA VAL A 195 22.69 17.88 57.63
C VAL A 195 22.23 18.27 56.24
N ALA A 196 23.13 18.86 55.44
CA ALA A 196 22.83 19.29 54.08
C ALA A 196 22.97 18.15 53.08
N ALA A 197 23.96 17.27 53.29
CA ALA A 197 24.23 16.15 52.41
C ALA A 197 24.96 15.02 53.16
N GLU A 198 24.70 13.78 52.75
CA GLU A 198 25.53 12.64 53.14
C GLU A 198 26.67 12.46 52.14
N VAL A 199 27.88 12.22 52.64
CA VAL A 199 29.08 11.99 51.83
C VAL A 199 29.43 10.51 51.94
N THR A 200 28.92 9.76 50.97
CA THR A 200 28.95 8.29 50.93
C THR A 200 30.25 7.72 50.37
N GLN A 201 31.00 8.48 49.58
CA GLN A 201 32.34 8.12 49.12
C GLN A 201 33.23 9.36 49.05
N VAL A 202 34.40 9.28 49.68
CA VAL A 202 35.49 10.25 49.50
C VAL A 202 36.67 9.44 48.97
N GLU A 203 37.09 9.73 47.74
CA GLU A 203 38.17 9.00 47.07
C GLU A 203 39.44 9.00 47.95
N GLY A 204 39.99 7.81 48.22
CA GLY A 204 41.16 7.64 49.10
C GLY A 204 40.88 7.48 50.61
N ARG A 205 39.63 7.54 51.08
CA ARG A 205 39.29 7.42 52.53
C ARG A 205 38.53 6.13 52.86
N ASP A 206 39.03 5.35 53.82
CA ASP A 206 38.31 4.22 54.43
C ASP A 206 37.36 4.71 55.54
N GLN A 207 36.04 4.58 55.33
CA GLN A 207 35.00 5.02 56.28
C GLN A 207 34.48 3.89 57.19
N ARG A 208 35.33 2.90 57.45
CA ARG A 208 34.97 1.71 58.23
C ARG A 208 35.90 1.60 59.43
N TYR A 209 35.34 1.68 60.62
CA TYR A 209 36.08 1.53 61.86
C TYR A 209 36.45 0.08 62.11
N ARG A 210 37.68 -0.07 62.59
CA ARG A 210 38.34 -1.32 62.93
C ARG A 210 39.04 -1.17 64.26
N LEU A 211 39.35 -2.31 64.85
CA LEU A 211 40.36 -2.37 65.87
C LEU A 211 41.73 -2.47 65.18
N ALA A 212 42.74 -1.81 65.72
CA ALA A 212 44.11 -1.92 65.24
C ALA A 212 45.05 -2.20 66.40
N ALA A 213 45.81 -3.27 66.27
CA ALA A 213 46.84 -3.67 67.21
C ALA A 213 48.23 -3.25 66.70
N ARG A 214 49.17 -3.13 67.62
CA ARG A 214 50.59 -3.00 67.29
C ARG A 214 51.07 -4.12 66.38
N LYS A 215 51.91 -3.77 65.40
CA LYS A 215 52.30 -4.70 64.31
C LYS A 215 53.17 -5.88 64.74
N ASP A 216 53.79 -5.80 65.90
CA ASP A 216 54.55 -6.90 66.50
C ASP A 216 53.69 -7.86 67.33
N TRP A 217 52.36 -7.64 67.43
CA TRP A 217 51.39 -8.58 68.02
C TRP A 217 50.40 -9.11 66.96
N PRO A 218 50.86 -9.87 65.95
CA PRO A 218 49.97 -10.41 64.91
C PRO A 218 48.95 -11.42 65.46
N GLU A 219 49.23 -12.09 66.59
CA GLU A 219 48.35 -13.07 67.22
C GLU A 219 47.08 -12.43 67.81
N LEU A 220 47.12 -11.15 68.18
CA LEU A 220 45.98 -10.47 68.80
C LEU A 220 44.81 -10.28 67.80
N ILE A 221 45.09 -10.10 66.52
CA ILE A 221 44.07 -9.87 65.49
C ILE A 221 43.09 -11.04 65.33
N PRO A 222 43.53 -12.30 65.08
CA PRO A 222 42.61 -13.42 64.98
C PRO A 222 41.86 -13.69 66.30
N ILE A 223 42.44 -13.35 67.46
CA ILE A 223 41.78 -13.45 68.76
C ILE A 223 40.63 -12.44 68.86
N LEU A 224 40.90 -11.17 68.54
CA LEU A 224 39.89 -10.11 68.51
C LEU A 224 38.78 -10.43 67.51
N GLU A 225 39.11 -10.93 66.32
CA GLU A 225 38.11 -11.26 65.30
C GLU A 225 37.18 -12.40 65.72
N LYS A 226 37.69 -13.41 66.43
CA LYS A 226 36.86 -14.48 67.01
C LYS A 226 35.93 -13.96 68.10
N ALA A 227 36.39 -12.99 68.90
CA ALA A 227 35.54 -12.33 69.87
C ALA A 227 34.46 -11.47 69.19
N MET A 228 34.82 -10.71 68.16
CA MET A 228 33.88 -9.94 67.35
C MET A 228 32.81 -10.84 66.71
N ASP A 229 33.19 -12.03 66.23
CA ASP A 229 32.25 -13.01 65.66
C ASP A 229 31.26 -13.60 66.66
N SER A 230 31.60 -13.57 67.95
CA SER A 230 30.71 -14.03 69.03
C SER A 230 29.68 -12.99 69.45
N ILE A 231 29.85 -11.73 69.04
CA ILE A 231 28.93 -10.63 69.37
C ILE A 231 27.71 -10.75 68.47
N THR A 232 26.55 -10.94 69.09
CA THR A 232 25.30 -11.15 68.36
C THR A 232 24.80 -9.84 67.75
N ARG A 233 23.96 -9.95 66.71
CA ARG A 233 23.30 -8.79 66.11
C ARG A 233 22.43 -8.03 67.10
N GLU A 234 21.79 -8.71 68.05
CA GLU A 234 20.98 -8.09 69.09
C GLU A 234 21.82 -7.21 70.03
N GLU A 235 23.01 -7.68 70.43
CA GLU A 235 23.95 -6.90 71.23
C GLU A 235 24.47 -5.68 70.46
N VAL A 236 24.81 -5.84 69.18
CA VAL A 236 25.18 -4.70 68.32
C VAL A 236 24.03 -3.69 68.24
N LEU A 237 22.80 -4.14 67.99
CA LEU A 237 21.62 -3.27 67.94
C LEU A 237 21.33 -2.59 69.28
N ALA A 238 21.56 -3.26 70.41
CA ALA A 238 21.41 -2.67 71.74
C ALA A 238 22.43 -1.53 71.96
N LEU A 239 23.69 -1.74 71.56
CA LEU A 239 24.72 -0.70 71.60
C LEU A 239 24.42 0.46 70.64
N GLU A 240 23.97 0.16 69.43
CA GLU A 240 23.57 1.16 68.43
C GLU A 240 22.39 1.99 68.92
N ASN A 241 21.36 1.36 69.48
CA ASN A 241 20.23 2.06 70.08
C ASN A 241 20.72 2.93 71.23
N ARG A 242 21.49 2.39 72.18
CA ARG A 242 21.96 3.14 73.35
C ARG A 242 22.75 4.40 73.00
N TRP A 243 23.62 4.34 72.00
CA TRP A 243 24.61 5.40 71.74
C TRP A 243 24.43 6.13 70.41
N LEU A 244 24.01 5.43 69.37
CA LEU A 244 24.02 5.90 67.98
C LEU A 244 22.63 6.17 67.40
N ALA A 245 21.56 5.98 68.18
CA ALA A 245 20.21 6.31 67.76
C ALA A 245 20.13 7.78 67.33
N LEU A 246 20.06 7.99 66.02
CA LEU A 246 19.48 9.18 65.40
C LEU A 246 17.97 9.21 65.74
N PRO A 247 17.28 10.36 65.61
CA PRO A 247 16.08 10.79 66.36
C PRO A 247 14.89 9.83 66.57
N GLU A 248 14.89 8.61 66.06
CA GLU A 248 13.75 7.70 66.17
C GLU A 248 13.86 6.64 67.28
N ALA A 249 15.05 6.32 67.84
CA ALA A 249 15.18 5.05 68.60
C ALA A 249 15.61 5.09 70.07
N ALA A 250 16.28 6.11 70.62
CA ALA A 250 16.75 6.01 72.03
C ALA A 250 16.97 7.33 72.75
N ALA A 251 15.87 7.92 73.16
CA ALA A 251 15.71 8.59 74.45
C ALA A 251 14.21 8.82 74.57
N GLY A 252 13.69 8.96 75.78
CA GLY A 252 12.39 9.60 75.99
C GLY A 252 12.38 11.08 75.57
N GLY A 253 12.84 11.42 74.37
CA GLY A 253 12.16 12.42 73.56
C GLY A 253 10.71 11.97 73.35
N PRO A 254 9.79 12.87 72.97
CA PRO A 254 8.35 12.56 72.97
C PRO A 254 8.16 11.17 72.37
N LYS A 255 7.61 10.23 73.19
CA LYS A 255 7.33 8.82 72.84
C LYS A 255 7.22 8.76 71.34
N THR A 256 8.08 8.01 70.61
CA THR A 256 8.08 7.84 69.14
C THR A 256 6.81 8.45 68.65
N ILE A 257 6.83 9.76 68.26
CA ILE A 257 5.60 10.54 68.13
C ILE A 257 4.64 9.57 67.48
N ASP A 258 3.56 9.16 68.16
CA ASP A 258 2.70 8.09 67.65
C ASP A 258 2.04 8.72 66.45
N THR A 259 2.79 8.79 65.35
CA THR A 259 2.47 9.53 64.16
C THR A 259 1.35 8.71 63.63
N VAL A 260 0.17 9.33 63.63
CA VAL A 260 -1.03 8.70 63.11
C VAL A 260 -0.67 8.23 61.71
N ALA A 261 -0.42 6.92 61.60
CA ALA A 261 0.05 6.33 60.37
C ALA A 261 -1.10 6.45 59.39
N PHE A 262 -0.92 7.29 58.37
CA PHE A 262 -1.91 7.37 57.32
C PHE A 262 -1.91 6.03 56.58
N ASN A 263 -3.07 5.37 56.54
CA ASN A 263 -3.23 4.09 55.82
C ASN A 263 -3.16 4.34 54.30
N GLN A 264 -1.95 4.50 53.78
CA GLN A 264 -1.66 4.77 52.37
C GLN A 264 -2.25 3.65 51.50
N THR A 265 -2.02 2.40 51.88
CA THR A 265 -2.48 1.21 51.14
C THR A 265 -3.99 1.18 51.01
N GLY A 266 -4.73 1.37 52.12
CA GLY A 266 -6.19 1.40 52.11
C GLY A 266 -6.78 2.58 51.34
N PHE A 267 -6.12 3.74 51.39
CA PHE A 267 -6.53 4.91 50.61
C PHE A 267 -6.34 4.69 49.11
N VAL A 268 -5.16 4.21 48.69
CA VAL A 268 -4.86 3.88 47.29
C VAL A 268 -5.81 2.81 46.77
N LEU A 269 -6.03 1.73 47.55
CA LEU A 269 -6.95 0.65 47.18
C LEU A 269 -8.40 1.13 47.00
N ARG A 270 -8.90 2.07 47.82
CA ARG A 270 -10.24 2.64 47.59
C ARG A 270 -10.33 3.39 46.28
N TRP A 271 -9.35 4.23 45.96
CA TRP A 271 -9.38 5.02 44.73
C TRP A 271 -9.18 4.16 43.48
N LEU A 272 -8.31 3.15 43.55
CA LEU A 272 -8.21 2.11 42.52
C LEU A 272 -9.52 1.33 42.38
N GLY A 273 -10.17 0.99 43.51
CA GLY A 273 -11.47 0.32 43.53
C GLY A 273 -12.59 1.15 42.89
N VAL A 274 -12.65 2.45 43.17
CA VAL A 274 -13.58 3.38 42.51
C VAL A 274 -13.30 3.44 41.01
N GLY A 275 -12.03 3.55 40.61
CA GLY A 275 -11.63 3.50 39.20
C GLY A 275 -12.05 2.19 38.52
N PHE A 276 -11.85 1.05 39.19
CA PHE A 276 -12.25 -0.27 38.69
C PHE A 276 -13.77 -0.43 38.61
N LEU A 277 -14.52 0.15 39.56
CA LEU A 277 -15.98 0.11 39.57
C LEU A 277 -16.55 0.95 38.42
N VAL A 278 -16.01 2.15 38.18
CA VAL A 278 -16.38 2.97 37.01
C VAL A 278 -16.06 2.22 35.72
N PHE A 279 -14.85 1.65 35.60
CA PHE A 279 -14.45 0.86 34.44
C PHE A 279 -15.35 -0.38 34.24
N GLY A 280 -15.61 -1.12 35.31
CA GLY A 280 -16.46 -2.32 35.33
C GLY A 280 -17.89 -2.01 34.93
N THR A 281 -18.45 -0.89 35.39
CA THR A 281 -19.80 -0.44 34.99
C THR A 281 -19.85 -0.15 33.50
N VAL A 282 -18.80 0.48 32.95
CA VAL A 282 -18.71 0.75 31.51
C VAL A 282 -18.57 -0.54 30.71
N VAL A 283 -17.72 -1.48 31.14
CA VAL A 283 -17.58 -2.81 30.52
C VAL A 283 -18.91 -3.59 30.58
N LEU A 284 -19.65 -3.53 31.69
CA LEU A 284 -20.95 -4.15 31.84
C LEU A 284 -22.00 -3.54 30.91
N LEU A 285 -22.04 -2.21 30.77
CA LEU A 285 -22.91 -1.51 29.82
C LEU A 285 -22.59 -1.94 28.37
N VAL A 286 -21.31 -2.14 28.06
CA VAL A 286 -20.84 -2.62 26.76
C VAL A 286 -21.25 -4.06 26.50
N TRP A 287 -21.09 -4.92 27.51
CA TRP A 287 -21.47 -6.32 27.42
C TRP A 287 -22.99 -6.47 27.30
N ALA A 288 -23.76 -5.70 28.07
CA ALA A 288 -25.22 -5.63 27.97
C ALA A 288 -25.68 -5.15 26.59
N LYS A 289 -24.97 -4.17 26.00
CA LYS A 289 -25.26 -3.68 24.65
C LYS A 289 -24.86 -4.70 23.57
N ARG A 290 -23.72 -5.39 23.74
CA ARG A 290 -23.25 -6.49 22.88
C ARG A 290 -24.23 -7.66 22.83
N GLY A 291 -24.88 -7.97 23.96
CA GLY A 291 -25.90 -9.02 24.06
C GLY A 291 -27.15 -8.77 23.20
N ARG A 292 -27.40 -7.53 22.75
CA ARG A 292 -28.54 -7.19 21.88
C ARG A 292 -28.24 -7.23 20.37
N SER A 293 -27.00 -7.07 19.94
CA SER A 293 -26.64 -6.92 18.51
C SER A 293 -25.58 -7.89 17.98
N GLY A 294 -25.01 -8.76 18.82
CA GLY A 294 -23.97 -9.74 18.43
C GLY A 294 -22.57 -9.11 18.25
N HIS A 295 -22.50 -7.91 17.68
CA HIS A 295 -21.26 -7.13 17.49
C HIS A 295 -21.50 -5.63 17.79
N LEU A 296 -20.47 -4.93 18.31
CA LEU A 296 -20.49 -3.48 18.43
C LEU A 296 -20.17 -2.84 17.08
N SER A 297 -20.91 -1.80 16.72
CA SER A 297 -20.56 -0.94 15.59
C SER A 297 -19.24 -0.20 15.86
N ILE A 298 -18.54 0.20 14.80
CA ILE A 298 -17.33 1.03 14.90
C ILE A 298 -17.66 2.33 15.63
N ARG A 299 -18.81 2.95 15.35
CA ARG A 299 -19.26 4.18 16.01
C ARG A 299 -19.44 4.00 17.51
N GLU A 300 -20.07 2.92 17.93
CA GLU A 300 -20.27 2.62 19.36
C GLU A 300 -18.95 2.31 20.05
N THR A 301 -18.03 1.63 19.36
CA THR A 301 -16.69 1.31 19.88
C THR A 301 -15.89 2.60 20.10
N ILE A 302 -15.89 3.52 19.14
CA ILE A 302 -15.20 4.82 19.27
C ILE A 302 -15.85 5.67 20.37
N PHE A 303 -17.17 5.80 20.39
CA PHE A 303 -17.88 6.57 21.43
C PHE A 303 -17.56 6.07 22.83
N LEU A 304 -17.59 4.74 23.02
CA LEU A 304 -17.27 4.11 24.27
C LEU A 304 -15.84 4.38 24.72
N VAL A 305 -14.87 4.16 23.83
CA VAL A 305 -13.45 4.41 24.11
C VAL A 305 -13.26 5.88 24.52
N SER A 306 -13.81 6.82 23.76
CA SER A 306 -13.73 8.25 24.08
C SER A 306 -14.37 8.58 25.43
N PHE A 307 -15.53 7.99 25.74
CA PHE A 307 -16.20 8.19 27.03
C PHE A 307 -15.35 7.70 28.22
N VAL A 308 -14.74 6.52 28.09
CA VAL A 308 -13.82 5.98 29.12
C VAL A 308 -12.61 6.90 29.31
N PHE A 309 -11.98 7.35 28.22
CA PHE A 309 -10.83 8.26 28.29
C PHE A 309 -11.18 9.59 28.95
N ILE A 310 -12.30 10.21 28.56
CA ILE A 310 -12.75 11.48 29.14
C ILE A 310 -13.03 11.31 30.64
N GLY A 311 -13.72 10.23 31.04
CA GLY A 311 -14.00 9.94 32.45
C GLY A 311 -12.72 9.75 33.28
N LEU A 312 -11.74 9.02 32.73
CA LEU A 312 -10.46 8.76 33.39
C LEU A 312 -9.60 10.03 33.53
N ILE A 313 -9.58 10.87 32.49
CA ILE A 313 -8.90 12.19 32.53
C ILE A 313 -9.56 13.10 33.57
N ALA A 314 -10.90 13.19 33.58
CA ALA A 314 -11.63 14.01 34.56
C ALA A 314 -11.37 13.54 36.00
N PHE A 315 -11.29 12.22 36.21
CA PHE A 315 -10.98 11.64 37.51
C PHE A 315 -9.55 11.96 37.96
N ILE A 316 -8.55 11.78 37.09
CA ILE A 316 -7.16 12.16 37.37
C ILE A 316 -7.07 13.66 37.68
N ALA A 317 -7.74 14.52 36.90
CA ALA A 317 -7.78 15.96 37.15
C ALA A 317 -8.37 16.31 38.53
N SER A 318 -9.41 15.59 38.97
CA SER A 318 -9.96 15.75 40.32
C SER A 318 -8.96 15.37 41.42
N LEU A 319 -8.20 14.28 41.24
CA LEU A 319 -7.15 13.88 42.18
C LEU A 319 -6.01 14.89 42.23
N VAL A 320 -5.62 15.48 41.10
CA VAL A 320 -4.62 16.56 41.03
C VAL A 320 -5.13 17.80 41.77
N GLY A 321 -6.41 18.15 41.63
CA GLY A 321 -7.02 19.23 42.42
C GLY A 321 -6.94 19.00 43.93
N GLN A 322 -7.21 17.77 44.38
CA GLN A 322 -7.07 17.41 45.80
C GLN A 322 -5.61 17.44 46.28
N LEU A 323 -4.66 17.05 45.43
CA LEU A 323 -3.22 17.12 45.73
C LEU A 323 -2.78 18.57 45.93
N TYR A 324 -3.21 19.47 45.04
CA TYR A 324 -2.91 20.90 45.12
C TYR A 324 -3.46 21.53 46.42
N GLU A 325 -4.71 21.22 46.79
CA GLU A 325 -5.26 21.64 48.08
C GLU A 325 -4.48 21.07 49.27
N GLY A 326 -3.99 19.83 49.15
CA GLY A 326 -3.16 19.17 50.16
C GLY A 326 -1.82 19.86 50.37
N GLU A 327 -1.12 20.25 49.30
CA GLU A 327 0.14 21.00 49.38
C GLU A 327 -0.06 22.37 50.02
N LYS A 328 -1.12 23.09 49.64
CA LYS A 328 -1.43 24.39 50.25
C LYS A 328 -1.60 24.28 51.77
N ARG A 329 -2.36 23.28 52.24
CA ARG A 329 -2.53 23.03 53.69
C ARG A 329 -1.23 22.65 54.37
N GLN A 330 -0.33 21.94 53.69
CA GLN A 330 0.98 21.60 54.25
C GLN A 330 1.80 22.86 54.54
N ILE A 331 1.87 23.78 53.57
CA ILE A 331 2.60 25.05 53.70
C ILE A 331 2.02 25.87 54.87
N GLU A 332 0.69 25.97 54.96
CA GLU A 332 0.02 26.70 56.05
C GLU A 332 0.37 26.15 57.45
N ILE A 333 0.50 24.82 57.60
CA ILE A 333 0.88 24.17 58.86
C ILE A 333 2.37 24.38 59.17
N GLU A 334 3.24 24.33 58.15
CA GLU A 334 4.68 24.57 58.32
C GLU A 334 4.95 26.03 58.75
N GLU A 335 4.29 27.02 58.13
CA GLU A 335 4.39 28.43 58.55
C GLU A 335 3.89 28.63 59.98
N ARG A 336 2.76 28.02 60.33
CA ARG A 336 2.18 28.08 61.67
C ARG A 336 3.13 27.49 62.72
N ARG A 337 3.69 26.30 62.44
CA ARG A 337 4.69 25.66 63.30
C ARG A 337 5.88 26.59 63.53
N HIS A 338 6.37 27.25 62.48
CA HIS A 338 7.50 28.18 62.57
C HIS A 338 7.18 29.37 63.47
N ARG A 339 6.03 30.05 63.28
CA ARG A 339 5.63 31.20 64.13
C ARG A 339 5.43 30.79 65.59
N SER A 340 4.78 29.66 65.83
CA SER A 340 4.59 29.09 67.17
C SER A 340 5.91 28.75 67.86
N PHE A 341 6.90 28.25 67.12
CA PHE A 341 8.23 27.95 67.63
C PHE A 341 9.02 29.22 67.98
N LEU A 342 9.01 30.22 67.10
CA LEU A 342 9.71 31.50 67.32
C LEU A 342 9.24 32.20 68.60
N LEU A 343 7.92 32.26 68.83
CA LEU A 343 7.38 32.90 70.04
C LEU A 343 7.80 32.19 71.33
N ALA A 344 7.84 30.86 71.33
CA ALA A 344 8.27 30.09 72.49
C ALA A 344 9.78 30.23 72.74
N LEU A 345 10.57 30.31 71.66
CA LEU A 345 12.00 30.59 71.74
C LEU A 345 12.27 31.99 72.31
N GLU A 346 11.46 32.98 71.94
CA GLU A 346 11.54 34.34 72.47
C GLU A 346 11.30 34.39 73.99
N LEU A 347 10.31 33.64 74.51
CA LEU A 347 10.08 33.54 75.95
C LEU A 347 11.26 32.87 76.69
N LYS A 348 11.85 31.82 76.08
CA LYS A 348 13.05 31.17 76.63
C LYS A 348 14.20 32.16 76.73
N GLN A 349 14.49 32.80 75.59
CA GLN A 349 15.63 33.67 75.43
C GLN A 349 15.52 34.92 76.30
N SER A 350 14.34 35.55 76.35
CA SER A 350 14.12 36.69 77.24
C SER A 350 14.38 36.32 78.71
N SER A 351 14.00 35.11 79.16
CA SER A 351 14.35 34.64 80.51
C SER A 351 15.86 34.45 80.70
N ASP A 352 16.58 33.95 79.69
CA ASP A 352 18.04 33.76 79.75
C ASP A 352 18.79 35.09 79.74
N ASP A 353 18.38 36.03 78.90
CA ASP A 353 18.94 37.38 78.81
C ASP A 353 18.71 38.16 80.11
N LEU A 354 17.51 38.07 80.72
CA LEU A 354 17.21 38.66 82.03
C LEU A 354 18.15 38.12 83.11
N THR A 355 18.29 36.80 83.21
CA THR A 355 19.22 36.16 84.15
C THR A 355 20.67 36.61 83.91
N ARG A 356 21.11 36.65 82.64
CA ARG A 356 22.47 37.08 82.29
C ARG A 356 22.74 38.52 82.73
N PHE A 357 21.84 39.45 82.41
CA PHE A 357 22.05 40.86 82.74
C PHE A 357 21.87 41.17 84.22
N ALA A 358 20.94 40.51 84.91
CA ALA A 358 20.82 40.61 86.36
C ALA A 358 22.11 40.14 87.07
N ARG A 359 22.67 38.99 86.66
CA ARG A 359 23.95 38.50 87.21
C ARG A 359 25.10 39.43 86.90
N THR A 360 25.19 39.90 85.66
CA THR A 360 26.26 40.82 85.23
C THR A 360 26.20 42.13 86.02
N TYR A 361 25.00 42.70 86.21
CA TYR A 361 24.79 43.88 87.04
C TYR A 361 25.17 43.65 88.51
N VAL A 362 24.74 42.53 89.11
CA VAL A 362 25.08 42.19 90.51
C VAL A 362 26.58 42.02 90.74
N VAL A 363 27.32 41.57 89.74
CA VAL A 363 28.78 41.43 89.82
C VAL A 363 29.50 42.75 89.56
N THR A 364 29.08 43.52 88.56
CA THR A 364 29.81 44.70 88.06
C THR A 364 29.35 46.03 88.65
N GLY A 365 28.08 46.13 89.04
CA GLY A 365 27.42 47.39 89.43
C GLY A 365 27.18 48.37 88.28
N ASP A 366 27.49 48.01 87.03
CA ASP A 366 27.40 48.91 85.88
C ASP A 366 25.92 49.15 85.47
N PRO A 367 25.38 50.38 85.57
CA PRO A 367 23.99 50.70 85.31
C PRO A 367 23.46 50.28 83.94
N LYS A 368 24.32 50.15 82.92
CA LYS A 368 23.88 49.79 81.56
C LYS A 368 23.21 48.41 81.51
N TYR A 369 23.69 47.45 82.31
CA TYR A 369 23.11 46.10 82.35
C TYR A 369 21.75 46.09 83.07
N GLU A 370 21.54 46.99 84.03
CA GLU A 370 20.22 47.21 84.61
C GLU A 370 19.27 47.84 83.58
N THR A 371 19.73 48.79 82.77
CA THR A 371 18.93 49.36 81.67
C THR A 371 18.50 48.27 80.68
N PHE A 372 19.44 47.43 80.21
CA PHE A 372 19.11 46.31 79.30
C PHE A 372 18.12 45.33 79.93
N TYR A 373 18.27 45.03 81.21
CA TYR A 373 17.32 44.19 81.94
C TYR A 373 15.89 44.73 81.88
N TRP A 374 15.69 46.01 82.20
CA TRP A 374 14.37 46.63 82.15
C TRP A 374 13.83 46.79 80.72
N ASP A 375 14.71 47.02 79.75
CA ASP A 375 14.34 47.10 78.34
C ASP A 375 13.79 45.77 77.82
N ILE A 376 14.40 44.64 78.21
CA ILE A 376 13.90 43.30 77.88
C ILE A 376 12.51 43.07 78.47
N ILE A 377 12.28 43.44 79.74
CA ILE A 377 10.95 43.33 80.36
C ILE A 377 9.93 44.19 79.60
N ALA A 378 10.30 45.42 79.24
CA ALA A 378 9.41 46.32 78.52
C ALA A 378 9.05 45.79 77.12
N ILE A 379 9.98 45.19 76.40
CA ILE A 379 9.72 44.55 75.09
C ILE A 379 8.81 43.33 75.27
N ARG A 380 9.18 42.43 76.19
CA ARG A 380 8.44 41.19 76.50
C ARG A 380 6.97 41.42 76.88
N ASP A 381 6.72 42.45 77.68
CA ASP A 381 5.38 42.80 78.16
C ASP A 381 4.64 43.78 77.22
N GLY A 382 5.23 44.13 76.06
CA GLY A 382 4.60 44.95 75.03
C GLY A 382 4.55 46.45 75.33
N ASN A 383 5.36 46.92 76.26
CA ASN A 383 5.52 48.35 76.59
C ASN A 383 6.58 49.05 75.72
N ARG A 384 7.38 48.27 74.97
CA ARG A 384 8.32 48.75 73.95
C ARG A 384 8.24 47.90 72.68
N PRO A 385 8.52 48.47 71.50
CA PRO A 385 8.57 47.73 70.24
C PRO A 385 9.73 46.74 70.23
N HIS A 386 9.52 45.60 69.56
CA HIS A 386 10.60 44.68 69.24
C HIS A 386 11.55 45.33 68.23
N PRO A 387 12.87 45.12 68.33
CA PRO A 387 13.81 45.54 67.30
C PRO A 387 13.49 44.91 65.93
N ALA A 388 13.71 45.62 64.83
CA ALA A 388 13.39 45.14 63.48
C ALA A 388 14.10 43.82 63.09
N ASN A 389 15.27 43.54 63.70
CA ASN A 389 16.06 42.32 63.52
C ASN A 389 16.27 41.59 64.85
N PHE A 390 15.19 41.38 65.60
CA PHE A 390 15.26 40.70 66.90
C PHE A 390 15.61 39.22 66.73
N THR A 391 16.89 38.90 66.96
CA THR A 391 17.47 37.57 66.82
C THR A 391 17.98 37.06 68.17
N THR A 392 18.36 35.78 68.23
CA THR A 392 18.88 35.18 69.47
C THR A 392 20.17 35.81 69.99
N THR A 393 20.90 36.51 69.13
CA THR A 393 22.16 37.19 69.45
C THR A 393 22.01 38.69 69.65
N PHE A 394 20.79 39.23 69.54
CA PHE A 394 20.55 40.68 69.56
C PHE A 394 21.16 41.33 70.80
N TRP A 395 20.85 40.79 71.99
CA TRP A 395 21.33 41.34 73.25
C TRP A 395 22.82 41.11 73.50
N ASP A 396 23.43 40.08 72.91
CA ASP A 396 24.88 39.89 72.94
C ASP A 396 25.60 41.00 72.17
N LEU A 397 25.08 41.36 70.98
CA LEU A 397 25.65 42.41 70.16
C LEU A 397 25.44 43.80 70.78
N VAL A 398 24.28 44.04 71.40
CA VAL A 398 24.00 45.28 72.14
C VAL A 398 24.93 45.41 73.35
N ALA A 399 25.10 44.34 74.14
CA ALA A 399 25.99 44.34 75.29
C ALA A 399 27.47 44.54 74.91
N ALA A 400 27.87 44.05 73.72
CA ALA A 400 29.21 44.23 73.15
C ALA A 400 29.41 45.60 72.46
N GLY A 401 28.38 46.46 72.42
CA GLY A 401 28.43 47.76 71.74
C GLY A 401 28.52 47.66 70.21
N ARG A 402 28.23 46.49 69.64
CA ARG A 402 28.27 46.21 68.19
C ARG A 402 26.96 46.56 67.49
N LEU A 403 25.87 46.71 68.24
CA LEU A 403 24.55 47.05 67.74
C LEU A 403 23.90 48.08 68.67
N ALA A 404 23.25 49.09 68.10
CA ALA A 404 22.44 50.03 68.87
C ALA A 404 21.07 49.40 69.21
N PRO A 405 20.50 49.67 70.40
CA PRO A 405 19.16 49.22 70.75
C PRO A 405 18.12 50.01 69.93
N ASP A 406 17.87 49.56 68.69
CA ASP A 406 16.87 50.10 67.77
C ASP A 406 15.45 49.65 68.16
N THR A 407 14.46 50.53 67.96
CA THR A 407 13.05 50.39 68.38
C THR A 407 12.06 50.41 67.20
N ALA A 408 12.51 50.14 65.97
CA ALA A 408 11.69 50.31 64.76
C ALA A 408 10.69 49.20 64.41
N GLY A 409 10.55 48.14 65.22
CA GLY A 409 9.67 47.01 64.92
C GLY A 409 8.30 47.04 65.60
N GLU A 410 7.59 45.91 65.55
CA GLU A 410 6.23 45.80 66.05
C GLU A 410 6.15 45.75 67.58
N THR A 411 5.14 46.42 68.14
CA THR A 411 4.85 46.38 69.59
C THR A 411 3.77 45.34 69.85
N TYR A 412 4.15 44.27 70.55
CA TYR A 412 3.23 43.25 71.05
C TYR A 412 3.74 42.72 72.38
N SER A 413 2.86 42.21 73.23
CA SER A 413 3.30 41.37 74.34
C SER A 413 3.34 39.91 73.91
N ILE A 414 4.27 39.12 74.47
CA ILE A 414 4.30 37.66 74.26
C ILE A 414 2.92 37.07 74.57
N ARG A 415 2.23 37.56 75.61
CA ARG A 415 0.88 37.14 75.98
C ARG A 415 -0.17 37.40 74.90
N GLN A 416 -0.12 38.55 74.23
CA GLN A 416 -1.03 38.86 73.12
C GLN A 416 -0.77 37.92 71.93
N GLN A 417 0.50 37.71 71.56
CA GLN A 417 0.86 36.79 70.48
C GLN A 417 0.47 35.33 70.78
N MET A 418 0.52 34.93 72.05
CA MET A 418 0.03 33.61 72.48
C MET A 418 -1.48 33.43 72.28
N MET A 419 -2.26 34.50 72.32
CA MET A 419 -3.72 34.47 72.15
C MET A 419 -4.13 34.59 70.68
N THR A 420 -3.30 35.21 69.84
CA THR A 420 -3.54 35.35 68.39
C THR A 420 -3.11 34.11 67.61
N LEU A 421 -2.14 33.34 68.09
CA LEU A 421 -1.72 32.08 67.49
C LEU A 421 -2.65 30.93 67.90
N GLU A 422 -2.97 30.04 66.96
CA GLU A 422 -3.84 28.86 67.15
C GLU A 422 -3.19 27.74 68.01
N PHE A 423 -2.72 28.09 69.20
CA PHE A 423 -2.26 27.12 70.20
C PHE A 423 -3.45 26.37 70.81
N THR A 424 -3.23 25.09 71.13
CA THR A 424 -4.19 24.33 71.91
C THR A 424 -4.32 24.90 73.32
N GLN A 425 -5.43 24.64 74.00
CA GLN A 425 -5.63 25.10 75.38
C GLN A 425 -4.52 24.57 76.33
N ALA A 426 -4.02 23.35 76.08
CA ALA A 426 -2.93 22.75 76.85
C ALA A 426 -1.58 23.44 76.59
N GLU A 427 -1.28 23.80 75.34
CA GLU A 427 -0.09 24.56 74.95
C GLU A 427 -0.11 25.96 75.57
N GLN A 428 -1.25 26.66 75.49
CA GLN A 428 -1.44 27.98 76.09
C GLN A 428 -1.22 27.97 77.61
N GLN A 429 -1.73 26.95 78.31
CA GLN A 429 -1.56 26.81 79.76
C GLN A 429 -0.09 26.63 80.15
N LYS A 430 0.69 25.82 79.41
CA LYS A 430 2.10 25.58 79.71
C LYS A 430 2.94 26.83 79.53
N LEU A 431 2.71 27.56 78.43
CA LEU A 431 3.43 28.78 78.13
C LEU A 431 3.03 29.91 79.11
N ALA A 432 1.76 29.96 79.53
CA ALA A 432 1.31 30.87 80.59
C ALA A 432 1.93 30.53 81.96
N SER A 433 2.10 29.23 82.27
CA SER A 433 2.81 28.77 83.47
C SER A 433 4.28 29.17 83.44
N ALA A 434 4.98 28.96 82.32
CA ALA A 434 6.37 29.36 82.15
C ALA A 434 6.56 30.88 82.34
N LYS A 435 5.66 31.70 81.75
CA LYS A 435 5.68 33.15 81.95
C LYS A 435 5.46 33.54 83.42
N LYS A 436 4.51 32.91 84.11
CA LYS A 436 4.23 33.18 85.53
C LYS A 436 5.46 32.90 86.42
N GLU A 437 6.15 31.79 86.19
CA GLU A 437 7.40 31.46 86.90
C GLU A 437 8.53 32.42 86.55
N SER A 438 8.61 32.86 85.29
CA SER A 438 9.55 33.90 84.84
C SER A 438 9.30 35.24 85.55
N ASP A 439 8.03 35.67 85.65
CA ASP A 439 7.65 36.87 86.40
C ASP A 439 7.94 36.75 87.91
N ALA A 440 7.96 35.53 88.46
CA ALA A 440 8.38 35.27 89.84
C ALA A 440 9.90 35.38 90.01
N LEU A 441 10.69 34.86 89.06
CA LEU A 441 12.14 35.01 89.06
C LEU A 441 12.56 36.48 88.94
N VAL A 442 11.89 37.26 88.10
CA VAL A 442 12.10 38.71 87.95
C VAL A 442 11.97 39.44 89.28
N ARG A 443 11.01 39.07 90.14
CA ARG A 443 10.88 39.68 91.48
C ARG A 443 12.11 39.41 92.35
N ARG A 444 12.67 38.20 92.30
CA ARG A 444 13.88 37.81 93.05
C ARG A 444 15.12 38.53 92.53
N GLU A 445 15.27 38.60 91.21
CA GLU A 445 16.33 39.36 90.54
C GLU A 445 16.25 40.85 90.90
N THR A 446 15.03 41.41 90.95
CA THR A 446 14.79 42.79 91.38
C THR A 446 15.23 43.03 92.82
N VAL A 447 15.01 42.08 93.74
CA VAL A 447 15.53 42.17 95.12
C VAL A 447 17.05 42.20 95.14
N ALA A 448 17.71 41.30 94.39
CA ALA A 448 19.17 41.26 94.29
C ALA A 448 19.75 42.55 93.69
N MET A 449 19.17 43.06 92.60
CA MET A 449 19.59 44.30 91.95
C MET A 449 19.35 45.54 92.85
N ASN A 450 18.29 45.57 93.65
CA ASN A 450 18.08 46.66 94.60
C ASN A 450 19.01 46.60 95.81
N ALA A 451 19.43 45.41 96.25
CA ALA A 451 20.45 45.27 97.30
C ALA A 451 21.81 45.87 96.88
N VAL A 452 22.19 45.76 95.60
CA VAL A 452 23.37 46.45 95.01
C VAL A 452 23.27 47.98 95.15
N LYS A 453 22.04 48.53 95.14
CA LYS A 453 21.76 49.97 95.27
C LYS A 453 21.53 50.41 96.72
N GLY A 454 21.65 49.51 97.70
CA GLY A 454 21.33 49.80 99.10
C GLY A 454 19.84 50.05 99.35
N ARG A 455 18.96 49.49 98.51
CA ARG A 455 17.49 49.61 98.65
C ARG A 455 16.90 48.27 99.06
N PHE A 456 16.18 48.26 100.18
CA PHE A 456 15.59 47.06 100.77
C PHE A 456 14.08 47.21 100.91
N GLN A 457 13.39 46.08 101.02
CA GLN A 457 11.93 46.04 101.10
C GLN A 457 11.44 46.43 102.51
N ASP A 458 10.39 47.24 102.59
CA ASP A 458 9.63 47.50 103.82
C ASP A 458 8.72 46.32 104.18
N ALA A 459 8.02 46.40 105.32
CA ALA A 459 7.07 45.38 105.76
C ALA A 459 5.91 45.13 104.77
N GLN A 460 5.72 46.03 103.79
CA GLN A 460 4.74 45.93 102.71
C GLN A 460 5.38 45.50 101.37
N GLY A 461 6.67 45.15 101.34
CA GLY A 461 7.38 44.65 100.16
C GLY A 461 7.88 45.74 99.19
N ARG A 462 7.73 47.03 99.52
CA ARG A 462 8.17 48.15 98.68
C ARG A 462 9.62 48.52 98.99
N PHE A 463 10.42 48.85 97.97
CA PHE A 463 11.83 49.20 98.12
C PHE A 463 12.04 50.64 98.64
N THR A 464 11.53 50.95 99.83
CA THR A 464 11.55 52.27 100.46
C THR A 464 12.63 52.39 101.54
N VAL A 465 13.15 51.27 102.06
CA VAL A 465 14.20 51.23 103.07
C VAL A 465 15.55 51.47 102.40
N LYS A 466 16.29 52.50 102.83
CA LYS A 466 17.65 52.79 102.36
C LYS A 466 18.66 52.32 103.41
N GLY A 467 19.69 51.60 102.96
CA GLY A 467 20.84 51.19 103.76
C GLY A 467 22.10 51.13 102.90
N ASP A 468 23.16 50.53 103.42
CA ASP A 468 24.40 50.34 102.65
C ASP A 468 24.21 49.26 101.57
N PRO A 469 24.83 49.42 100.38
CA PRO A 469 24.87 48.38 99.36
C PRO A 469 25.33 47.01 99.89
N ASP A 470 24.51 45.98 99.71
CA ASP A 470 24.83 44.61 100.13
C ASP A 470 25.10 43.69 98.92
N MET A 471 26.34 43.75 98.43
CA MET A 471 26.83 42.93 97.32
C MET A 471 26.86 41.43 97.67
N ARG A 472 27.03 41.07 98.95
CA ARG A 472 27.10 39.67 99.39
C ARG A 472 25.71 39.04 99.35
N MET A 473 24.71 39.74 99.85
CA MET A 473 23.30 39.36 99.73
C MET A 473 22.89 39.25 98.26
N ALA A 474 23.21 40.25 97.44
CA ALA A 474 22.86 40.23 96.02
C ALA A 474 23.46 39.02 95.29
N ARG A 475 24.76 38.72 95.48
CA ARG A 475 25.39 37.52 94.89
C ARG A 475 24.79 36.22 95.43
N ARG A 476 24.52 36.14 96.73
CA ARG A 476 23.90 34.94 97.33
C ARG A 476 22.54 34.64 96.70
N ILE A 477 21.69 35.66 96.56
CA ILE A 477 20.35 35.52 95.97
C ILE A 477 20.41 35.04 94.50
N MET A 478 21.46 35.42 93.75
CA MET A 478 21.61 35.05 92.32
C MET A 478 22.26 33.66 92.08
N HIS A 479 22.80 33.04 93.12
CA HIS A 479 23.57 31.80 93.06
C HIS A 479 23.10 30.73 94.07
N ASP A 480 22.04 30.99 94.83
CA ASP A 480 21.46 30.00 95.74
C ASP A 480 20.67 28.91 95.00
N LEU A 481 20.43 27.80 95.71
CA LEU A 481 19.71 26.66 95.15
C LEU A 481 18.30 27.07 94.68
N GLU A 482 17.61 27.92 95.44
CA GLU A 482 16.26 28.37 95.09
C GLU A 482 16.22 29.18 93.78
N TYR A 483 17.27 29.95 93.45
CA TYR A 483 17.40 30.63 92.16
C TYR A 483 17.52 29.62 91.02
N HIS A 484 18.36 28.59 91.19
CA HIS A 484 18.50 27.51 90.21
C HIS A 484 17.19 26.71 90.05
N GLU A 485 16.49 26.41 91.14
CA GLU A 485 15.18 25.77 91.13
C GLU A 485 14.12 26.64 90.43
N ALA A 486 14.11 27.95 90.69
CA ALA A 486 13.21 28.89 90.01
C ALA A 486 13.45 28.89 88.49
N LYS A 487 14.70 28.82 88.03
CA LYS A 487 15.01 28.66 86.61
C LYS A 487 14.52 27.31 86.06
N GLY A 488 14.67 26.23 86.82
CA GLY A 488 14.11 24.92 86.49
C GLY A 488 12.58 24.92 86.37
N ARG A 489 11.87 25.69 87.21
CA ARG A 489 10.40 25.87 87.13
C ARG A 489 9.94 26.60 85.88
N ILE A 490 10.81 27.38 85.22
CA ILE A 490 10.53 28.02 83.92
C ILE A 490 10.78 27.05 82.77
N MET A 491 11.90 26.32 82.80
CA MET A 491 12.30 25.42 81.71
C MET A 491 11.37 24.20 81.61
N LYS A 492 10.95 23.62 82.73
CA LYS A 492 10.16 22.39 82.73
C LYS A 492 8.81 22.51 81.97
N PRO A 493 7.97 23.54 82.19
CA PRO A 493 6.77 23.73 81.37
C PRO A 493 7.07 24.05 79.90
N LEU A 494 8.21 24.71 79.63
CA LEU A 494 8.61 25.12 78.29
C LEU A 494 9.11 23.94 77.45
N ASP A 495 9.88 23.02 78.04
CA ASP A 495 10.32 21.77 77.42
C ASP A 495 9.10 20.86 77.12
N ALA A 496 8.15 20.80 78.05
CA ALA A 496 6.89 20.08 77.84
C ALA A 496 6.04 20.71 76.71
N PHE A 497 6.04 22.04 76.61
CA PHE A 497 5.39 22.75 75.51
C PHE A 497 6.04 22.44 74.16
N PHE A 498 7.38 22.51 74.05
CA PHE A 498 8.09 22.23 72.80
C PHE A 498 7.83 20.79 72.33
N SER A 499 7.85 19.83 73.27
CA SER A 499 7.58 18.43 72.98
C SER A 499 6.15 18.20 72.44
N GLU A 500 5.14 18.86 73.00
CA GLU A 500 3.76 18.74 72.53
C GLU A 500 3.52 19.46 71.19
N LEU A 501 4.09 20.65 71.01
CA LEU A 501 3.99 21.40 69.76
C LEU A 501 4.63 20.60 68.62
N GLU A 502 5.81 20.03 68.85
CA GLU A 502 6.48 19.16 67.88
C GLU A 502 5.67 17.91 67.58
N LEU A 503 5.14 17.22 68.60
CA LEU A 503 4.33 16.02 68.44
C LEU A 503 3.05 16.29 67.63
N ARG A 504 2.32 17.36 67.95
CA ARG A 504 1.09 17.75 67.23
C ARG A 504 1.38 18.13 65.78
N THR A 505 2.34 19.03 65.56
CA THR A 505 2.63 19.54 64.21
C THR A 505 3.26 18.45 63.33
N ALA A 506 4.08 17.55 63.89
CA ALA A 506 4.56 16.38 63.17
C ALA A 506 3.41 15.43 62.78
N ASN A 507 2.44 15.21 63.66
CA ASN A 507 1.26 14.38 63.35
C ASN A 507 0.40 14.96 62.23
N GLU A 508 0.09 16.25 62.30
CA GLU A 508 -0.67 16.95 61.27
C GLU A 508 0.04 16.89 59.90
N LEU A 509 1.36 17.14 59.89
CA LEU A 509 2.18 17.05 58.68
C LEU A 509 2.27 15.61 58.15
N ASN A 510 2.43 14.61 59.01
CA ASN A 510 2.54 13.22 58.58
C ASN A 510 1.25 12.68 57.99
N ILE A 511 0.08 13.07 58.51
CA ILE A 511 -1.21 12.73 57.91
C ILE A 511 -1.34 13.36 56.52
N ILE A 512 -1.03 14.66 56.36
CA ILE A 512 -1.17 15.36 55.09
C ILE A 512 -0.15 14.85 54.06
N ARG A 513 1.12 14.71 54.45
CA ARG A 513 2.16 14.13 53.59
C ARG A 513 1.82 12.70 53.19
N GLY A 514 1.36 11.88 54.14
CA GLY A 514 0.90 10.51 53.87
C GLY A 514 -0.24 10.48 52.85
N ARG A 515 -1.23 11.38 52.98
CA ARG A 515 -2.34 11.52 52.04
C ARG A 515 -1.88 12.02 50.66
N ASN A 516 -1.00 13.02 50.61
CA ASN A 516 -0.47 13.57 49.36
C ASN A 516 0.37 12.52 48.63
N ASN A 517 1.25 11.80 49.33
CA ASN A 517 2.00 10.68 48.77
C ASN A 517 1.06 9.58 48.24
N ALA A 518 0.00 9.25 48.97
CA ALA A 518 -0.99 8.27 48.51
C ALA A 518 -1.75 8.76 47.26
N LEU A 519 -2.07 10.06 47.17
CA LEU A 519 -2.64 10.67 45.95
C LEU A 519 -1.66 10.60 44.78
N ILE A 520 -0.38 10.92 44.98
CA ILE A 520 0.67 10.83 43.95
C ILE A 520 0.78 9.39 43.44
N ILE A 521 0.86 8.40 44.34
CA ILE A 521 0.91 6.98 43.98
C ILE A 521 -0.35 6.58 43.21
N ALA A 522 -1.53 6.97 43.69
CA ALA A 522 -2.79 6.67 43.01
C ALA A 522 -2.85 7.29 41.59
N ILE A 523 -2.46 8.56 41.45
CA ILE A 523 -2.36 9.25 40.15
C ILE A 523 -1.38 8.50 39.25
N ALA A 524 -0.17 8.19 39.72
CA ALA A 524 0.84 7.47 38.93
C ALA A 524 0.33 6.10 38.44
N LEU A 525 -0.29 5.31 39.33
CA LEU A 525 -0.88 4.02 38.97
C LEU A 525 -2.03 4.16 37.96
N LEU A 526 -2.92 5.14 38.15
CA LEU A 526 -4.00 5.46 37.21
C LEU A 526 -3.45 5.91 35.86
N THR A 527 -2.38 6.71 35.82
CA THR A 527 -1.71 7.13 34.58
C THR A 527 -1.11 5.94 33.84
N VAL A 528 -0.39 5.05 34.54
CA VAL A 528 0.15 3.82 33.93
C VAL A 528 -0.97 2.92 33.41
N MET A 529 -2.05 2.75 34.18
CA MET A 529 -3.23 2.00 33.73
C MET A 529 -3.88 2.65 32.50
N THR A 530 -3.99 3.98 32.47
CA THR A 530 -4.51 4.75 31.32
C THR A 530 -3.68 4.51 30.07
N ILE A 531 -2.34 4.53 30.20
CA ILE A 531 -1.41 4.23 29.11
C ILE A 531 -1.59 2.78 28.64
N GLY A 532 -1.69 1.82 29.57
CA GLY A 532 -1.95 0.42 29.25
C GLY A 532 -3.28 0.22 28.49
N VAL A 533 -4.35 0.87 28.93
CA VAL A 533 -5.65 0.88 28.24
C VAL A 533 -5.52 1.54 26.85
N ALA A 534 -4.77 2.64 26.72
CA ALA A 534 -4.52 3.30 25.43
C ALA A 534 -3.80 2.39 24.44
N VAL A 535 -2.75 1.70 24.89
CA VAL A 535 -2.01 0.72 24.08
C VAL A 535 -2.92 -0.44 23.68
N TYR A 536 -3.70 -0.98 24.63
CA TYR A 536 -4.67 -2.05 24.35
C TYR A 536 -5.74 -1.63 23.33
N VAL A 537 -6.33 -0.44 23.50
CA VAL A 537 -7.29 0.15 22.57
C VAL A 537 -6.65 0.37 21.20
N PHE A 538 -5.41 0.84 21.13
CA PHE A 538 -4.68 0.99 19.88
C PHE A 538 -4.55 -0.35 19.14
N PHE A 539 -4.15 -1.42 19.84
CA PHE A 539 -4.07 -2.76 19.24
C PHE A 539 -5.45 -3.30 18.84
N LEU A 540 -6.49 -3.04 19.63
CA LEU A 540 -7.87 -3.39 19.27
C LEU A 540 -8.32 -2.66 18.01
N LEU A 541 -8.13 -1.34 17.92
CA LEU A 541 -8.47 -0.55 16.73
C LEU A 541 -7.63 -0.98 15.53
N LYS A 542 -6.34 -1.26 15.73
CA LYS A 542 -5.46 -1.78 14.70
C LYS A 542 -5.99 -3.10 14.13
N ARG A 543 -6.39 -4.03 15.00
CA ARG A 543 -6.92 -5.34 14.61
C ARG A 543 -8.32 -5.25 14.00
N THR A 544 -9.17 -4.38 14.52
CA THR A 544 -10.61 -4.35 14.19
C THR A 544 -10.94 -3.40 13.03
N ILE A 545 -10.11 -2.38 12.79
CA ILE A 545 -10.35 -1.32 11.80
C ILE A 545 -9.17 -1.20 10.82
N ILE A 546 -7.96 -0.91 11.31
CA ILE A 546 -6.82 -0.53 10.44
C ILE A 546 -6.37 -1.70 9.55
N ALA A 547 -6.15 -2.89 10.12
CA ALA A 547 -5.69 -4.04 9.35
C ALA A 547 -6.73 -4.52 8.31
N PRO A 548 -8.04 -4.62 8.65
CA PRO A 548 -9.08 -4.88 7.66
C PRO A 548 -9.12 -3.85 6.52
N LEU A 549 -9.03 -2.54 6.83
CA LEU A 549 -9.01 -1.49 5.83
C LEU A 549 -7.77 -1.56 4.93
N SER A 550 -6.59 -1.80 5.49
CA SER A 550 -5.36 -1.95 4.71
C SER A 550 -5.40 -3.21 3.82
N CYS A 551 -6.00 -4.30 4.31
CA CYS A 551 -6.25 -5.49 3.50
C CYS A 551 -7.20 -5.18 2.34
N MET A 552 -8.28 -4.44 2.62
CA MET A 552 -9.26 -4.02 1.62
C MET A 552 -8.62 -3.10 0.56
N GLU A 553 -7.82 -2.12 0.98
CA GLU A 553 -7.07 -1.23 0.08
C GLU A 553 -6.13 -2.01 -0.85
N LYS A 554 -5.28 -2.88 -0.29
CA LYS A 554 -4.37 -3.73 -1.07
C LYS A 554 -5.12 -4.61 -2.07
N SER A 555 -6.24 -5.17 -1.64
CA SER A 555 -7.07 -6.03 -2.47
C SER A 555 -7.76 -5.26 -3.60
N ILE A 556 -8.28 -4.05 -3.32
CA ILE A 556 -8.86 -3.16 -4.33
C ILE A 556 -7.80 -2.76 -5.36
N ASN A 557 -6.57 -2.44 -4.93
CA ASN A 557 -5.48 -2.09 -5.84
C ASN A 557 -5.09 -3.28 -6.75
N ARG A 558 -5.07 -4.51 -6.22
CA ARG A 558 -4.82 -5.72 -7.02
C ARG A 558 -5.94 -6.01 -8.02
N ILE A 559 -7.20 -5.78 -7.62
CA ILE A 559 -8.36 -5.90 -8.52
C ILE A 559 -8.29 -4.84 -9.62
N SER A 560 -7.93 -3.60 -9.29
CA SER A 560 -7.70 -2.52 -10.26
C SER A 560 -6.56 -2.83 -11.24
N ALA A 561 -5.52 -3.53 -10.76
CA ALA A 561 -4.41 -4.02 -11.57
C ALA A 561 -4.74 -5.25 -12.44
N GLY A 562 -5.98 -5.76 -12.39
CA GLY A 562 -6.48 -6.81 -13.29
C GLY A 562 -6.57 -8.21 -12.70
N GLU A 563 -6.33 -8.40 -11.40
CA GLU A 563 -6.56 -9.69 -10.73
C GLU A 563 -8.05 -9.90 -10.44
N ARG A 564 -8.72 -10.74 -11.25
CA ARG A 564 -10.19 -10.86 -11.28
C ARG A 564 -10.81 -11.85 -10.28
N ASN A 565 -10.03 -12.76 -9.70
CA ASN A 565 -10.54 -13.84 -8.84
C ASN A 565 -10.23 -13.66 -7.35
N LEU A 566 -9.99 -12.42 -6.90
CA LEU A 566 -9.68 -12.15 -5.51
C LEU A 566 -10.98 -11.99 -4.69
N GLN A 567 -11.20 -12.86 -3.71
CA GLN A 567 -12.20 -12.65 -2.68
C GLN A 567 -11.57 -11.93 -1.48
N LEU A 568 -12.28 -10.92 -0.96
CA LEU A 568 -11.92 -10.27 0.28
C LEU A 568 -12.24 -11.18 1.46
N GLU A 569 -11.26 -11.88 2.01
CA GLU A 569 -11.39 -12.68 3.23
C GLU A 569 -11.29 -11.80 4.49
N ILE A 570 -12.23 -10.87 4.67
CA ILE A 570 -12.26 -9.99 5.84
C ILE A 570 -13.28 -10.54 6.85
N GLY A 571 -12.82 -11.37 7.78
CA GLY A 571 -13.62 -11.96 8.87
C GLY A 571 -14.01 -11.00 10.00
N ALA A 572 -14.34 -9.74 9.68
CA ALA A 572 -14.70 -8.74 10.67
C ALA A 572 -16.22 -8.64 10.83
N GLY A 573 -16.81 -9.04 11.96
CA GLY A 573 -18.27 -8.98 12.21
C GLY A 573 -18.87 -7.56 12.33
N ASN A 574 -18.15 -6.51 11.92
CA ASN A 574 -18.54 -5.12 12.01
C ASN A 574 -18.94 -4.55 10.63
N GLU A 575 -19.07 -3.23 10.53
CA GLU A 575 -19.39 -2.52 9.29
C GLU A 575 -18.41 -2.81 8.16
N ILE A 576 -17.12 -3.06 8.47
CA ILE A 576 -16.09 -3.32 7.45
C ILE A 576 -16.29 -4.71 6.85
N GLY A 577 -16.63 -5.74 7.64
CA GLY A 577 -16.95 -7.04 7.05
C GLY A 577 -18.25 -7.01 6.24
N ARG A 578 -19.27 -6.27 6.69
CA ARG A 578 -20.48 -6.08 5.86
C ARG A 578 -20.16 -5.39 4.53
N LEU A 579 -19.24 -4.43 4.54
CA LEU A 579 -18.75 -3.76 3.34
C LEU A 579 -17.94 -4.72 2.45
N ALA A 580 -17.08 -5.56 3.05
CA ALA A 580 -16.32 -6.58 2.34
C ALA A 580 -17.24 -7.63 1.69
N ASP A 581 -18.28 -8.08 2.39
CA ASP A 581 -19.30 -9.00 1.87
C ASP A 581 -20.14 -8.38 0.74
N ALA A 582 -20.48 -7.10 0.87
CA ALA A 582 -21.16 -6.37 -0.20
C ALA A 582 -20.25 -6.22 -1.44
N PHE A 583 -18.97 -5.93 -1.23
CA PHE A 583 -17.99 -5.81 -2.31
C PHE A 583 -17.71 -7.17 -2.98
N ASN A 584 -17.60 -8.25 -2.20
CA ASN A 584 -17.49 -9.62 -2.72
C ASN A 584 -18.72 -10.02 -3.55
N ARG A 585 -19.93 -9.69 -3.10
CA ARG A 585 -21.15 -9.89 -3.88
C ARG A 585 -21.13 -9.13 -5.19
N MET A 586 -20.77 -7.84 -5.16
CA MET A 586 -20.67 -7.00 -6.36
C MET A 586 -19.61 -7.54 -7.34
N LEU A 587 -18.44 -7.99 -6.85
CA LEU A 587 -17.42 -8.63 -7.68
C LEU A 587 -17.90 -9.94 -8.28
N SER A 588 -18.58 -10.78 -7.49
CA SER A 588 -19.13 -12.05 -7.97
C SER A 588 -20.19 -11.83 -9.05
N GLU A 589 -21.12 -10.88 -8.84
CA GLU A 589 -22.14 -10.52 -9.83
C GLU A 589 -21.49 -9.96 -11.11
N ARG A 590 -20.49 -9.09 -10.99
CA ARG A 590 -19.75 -8.56 -12.14
C ARG A 590 -18.99 -9.66 -12.89
N ASN A 591 -18.27 -10.52 -12.19
CA ASN A 591 -17.51 -11.62 -12.79
C ASN A 591 -18.44 -12.65 -13.45
N GLN A 592 -19.59 -12.95 -12.85
CA GLN A 592 -20.61 -13.82 -13.45
C GLN A 592 -21.25 -13.16 -14.67
N ALA A 593 -21.55 -11.86 -14.63
CA ALA A 593 -22.06 -11.12 -15.77
C ALA A 593 -21.03 -11.05 -16.91
N GLU A 594 -19.76 -10.82 -16.60
CA GLU A 594 -18.66 -10.77 -17.57
C GLU A 594 -18.36 -12.16 -18.14
N ALA A 595 -18.40 -13.22 -17.32
CA ALA A 595 -18.27 -14.61 -17.77
C ALA A 595 -19.47 -15.06 -18.61
N ALA A 596 -20.71 -14.69 -18.23
CA ALA A 596 -21.90 -14.98 -19.01
C ALA A 596 -21.89 -14.22 -20.34
N LEU A 597 -21.44 -12.96 -20.34
CA LEU A 597 -21.27 -12.15 -21.55
C LEU A 597 -20.17 -12.73 -22.46
N GLN A 598 -19.03 -13.13 -21.88
CA GLN A 598 -17.92 -13.75 -22.61
C GLN A 598 -18.32 -15.10 -23.18
N GLN A 599 -19.03 -15.94 -22.40
CA GLN A 599 -19.52 -17.23 -22.85
C GLN A 599 -20.62 -17.09 -23.91
N ALA A 600 -21.50 -16.09 -23.80
CA ALA A 600 -22.49 -15.77 -24.82
C ALA A 600 -21.82 -15.27 -26.11
N LYS A 601 -20.78 -14.43 -25.99
CA LYS A 601 -19.97 -13.97 -27.12
C LYS A 601 -19.21 -15.11 -27.79
N GLU A 602 -18.57 -15.98 -27.01
CA GLU A 602 -17.86 -17.15 -27.52
C GLU A 602 -18.80 -18.15 -28.20
N ARG A 603 -20.00 -18.38 -27.65
CA ARG A 603 -21.03 -19.20 -28.30
C ARG A 603 -21.55 -18.58 -29.59
N ALA A 604 -21.79 -17.27 -29.62
CA ALA A 604 -22.24 -16.56 -30.81
C ALA A 604 -21.15 -16.57 -31.90
N GLU A 605 -19.90 -16.32 -31.53
CA GLU A 605 -18.77 -16.37 -32.45
C GLU A 605 -18.45 -17.79 -32.92
N ALA A 606 -18.54 -18.80 -32.03
CA ALA A 606 -18.38 -20.19 -32.40
C ALA A 606 -19.50 -20.65 -33.35
N ALA A 607 -20.75 -20.25 -33.12
CA ALA A 607 -21.86 -20.52 -34.02
C ALA A 607 -21.66 -19.84 -35.39
N ASN A 608 -21.18 -18.60 -35.43
CA ASN A 608 -20.93 -17.90 -36.68
C ASN A 608 -19.72 -18.46 -37.45
N ARG A 609 -18.66 -18.86 -36.74
CA ARG A 609 -17.52 -19.59 -37.32
C ARG A 609 -17.94 -20.95 -37.85
N ALA A 610 -18.75 -21.71 -37.09
CA ALA A 610 -19.29 -22.99 -37.53
C ALA A 610 -20.19 -22.85 -38.76
N LYS A 611 -21.07 -21.84 -38.81
CA LYS A 611 -21.91 -21.53 -39.98
C LYS A 611 -21.06 -21.23 -41.22
N SER A 612 -20.00 -20.44 -41.06
CA SER A 612 -19.09 -20.09 -42.16
C SER A 612 -18.25 -21.28 -42.66
N ILE A 613 -17.76 -22.12 -41.74
CA ILE A 613 -17.03 -23.35 -42.07
C ILE A 613 -17.96 -24.37 -42.75
N PHE A 614 -19.18 -24.53 -42.25
CA PHE A 614 -20.20 -25.40 -42.82
C PHE A 614 -20.51 -25.02 -44.28
N LEU A 615 -20.76 -23.74 -44.56
CA LEU A 615 -21.05 -23.28 -45.94
C LEU A 615 -19.83 -23.44 -46.88
N ALA A 616 -18.62 -23.21 -46.38
CA ALA A 616 -17.39 -23.42 -47.15
C ALA A 616 -17.17 -24.91 -47.50
N ASN A 617 -17.41 -25.81 -46.52
CA ASN A 617 -17.30 -27.26 -46.72
C ASN A 617 -18.39 -27.77 -47.66
N MET A 618 -19.64 -27.33 -47.49
CA MET A 618 -20.75 -27.74 -48.35
C MET A 618 -20.55 -27.34 -49.81
N SER A 619 -20.01 -26.14 -50.08
CA SER A 619 -19.69 -25.77 -51.46
C SER A 619 -18.63 -26.69 -52.07
N HIS A 620 -17.62 -27.09 -51.30
CA HIS A 620 -16.62 -28.04 -51.76
C HIS A 620 -17.24 -29.42 -52.05
N GLU A 621 -18.12 -29.90 -51.18
CA GLU A 621 -18.80 -31.19 -51.34
C GLU A 621 -19.78 -31.22 -52.51
N ILE A 622 -20.42 -30.10 -52.85
CA ILE A 622 -21.32 -30.02 -54.02
C ILE A 622 -20.55 -29.77 -55.33
N ARG A 623 -19.49 -28.96 -55.30
CA ARG A 623 -18.67 -28.68 -56.50
C ARG A 623 -17.98 -29.92 -57.05
N THR A 624 -17.61 -30.85 -56.16
CA THR A 624 -16.91 -32.09 -56.50
C THR A 624 -17.69 -32.99 -57.47
N PRO A 625 -18.90 -33.47 -57.15
CA PRO A 625 -19.68 -34.26 -58.08
C PRO A 625 -20.12 -33.46 -59.31
N MET A 626 -20.36 -32.15 -59.18
CA MET A 626 -20.77 -31.31 -60.30
C MET A 626 -19.70 -31.14 -61.38
N ASN A 627 -18.46 -30.89 -60.96
CA ASN A 627 -17.33 -30.89 -61.89
C ASN A 627 -17.19 -32.24 -62.60
N ALA A 628 -17.63 -33.32 -61.97
CA ALA A 628 -17.57 -34.64 -62.56
C ALA A 628 -18.62 -34.92 -63.62
N ILE A 629 -19.85 -34.53 -63.32
CA ILE A 629 -20.94 -34.60 -64.29
C ILE A 629 -20.60 -33.76 -65.52
N LEU A 630 -20.08 -32.54 -65.33
CA LEU A 630 -19.73 -31.62 -66.42
C LEU A 630 -18.51 -32.05 -67.24
N GLY A 631 -17.47 -32.60 -66.61
CA GLY A 631 -16.28 -33.07 -67.32
C GLY A 631 -16.58 -34.24 -68.25
N TYR A 632 -17.38 -35.22 -67.78
CA TYR A 632 -17.77 -36.36 -68.61
C TYR A 632 -18.79 -36.00 -69.69
N SER A 633 -19.74 -35.11 -69.42
CA SER A 633 -20.64 -34.62 -70.46
C SER A 633 -19.87 -33.92 -71.57
N GLN A 634 -18.87 -33.09 -71.25
CA GLN A 634 -17.99 -32.48 -72.26
C GLN A 634 -17.26 -33.53 -73.11
N ILE A 635 -16.65 -34.55 -72.49
CA ILE A 635 -16.00 -35.64 -73.24
C ILE A 635 -17.01 -36.38 -74.14
N MET A 636 -18.21 -36.64 -73.64
CA MET A 636 -19.25 -37.33 -74.40
C MET A 636 -19.70 -36.51 -75.62
N GLN A 637 -19.79 -35.17 -75.55
CA GLN A 637 -20.16 -34.33 -76.72
C GLN A 637 -19.24 -34.53 -77.94
N HIS A 638 -18.10 -35.16 -77.75
CA HIS A 638 -17.07 -35.37 -78.75
C HIS A 638 -17.02 -36.78 -79.34
N ASP A 639 -17.87 -37.70 -78.88
CA ASP A 639 -18.00 -39.03 -79.45
C ASP A 639 -18.75 -38.96 -80.79
N ALA A 640 -18.09 -39.46 -81.84
CA ALA A 640 -18.60 -39.43 -83.21
C ALA A 640 -19.83 -40.33 -83.44
N ASN A 641 -20.14 -41.24 -82.50
CA ASN A 641 -21.25 -42.18 -82.61
C ASN A 641 -22.54 -41.72 -81.90
N LEU A 642 -22.59 -40.50 -81.37
CA LEU A 642 -23.78 -39.99 -80.69
C LEU A 642 -24.87 -39.52 -81.66
N SER A 643 -26.11 -39.86 -81.35
CA SER A 643 -27.28 -39.31 -82.05
C SER A 643 -27.50 -37.82 -81.73
N PRO A 644 -28.13 -37.05 -82.63
CA PRO A 644 -28.49 -35.65 -82.38
C PRO A 644 -29.30 -35.42 -81.10
N LYS A 645 -30.15 -36.39 -80.72
CA LYS A 645 -30.95 -36.35 -79.48
C LYS A 645 -30.08 -36.51 -78.23
N GLN A 646 -29.05 -37.37 -78.28
CA GLN A 646 -28.10 -37.53 -77.18
C GLN A 646 -27.21 -36.29 -77.02
N LEU A 647 -26.75 -35.69 -78.12
CA LEU A 647 -26.01 -34.41 -78.09
C LEU A 647 -26.83 -33.30 -77.44
N LYS A 648 -28.13 -33.19 -77.76
CA LYS A 648 -29.05 -32.24 -77.11
C LYS A 648 -29.21 -32.50 -75.61
N HIS A 649 -29.33 -33.75 -75.17
CA HIS A 649 -29.39 -34.08 -73.74
C HIS A 649 -28.10 -33.73 -73.00
N ILE A 650 -26.95 -33.99 -73.61
CA ILE A 650 -25.65 -33.64 -73.03
C ILE A 650 -25.49 -32.11 -72.94
N ASP A 651 -25.97 -31.37 -73.93
CA ASP A 651 -26.03 -29.90 -73.88
C ASP A 651 -26.92 -29.39 -72.73
N ILE A 652 -28.08 -30.02 -72.50
CA ILE A 652 -28.94 -29.70 -71.34
C ILE A 652 -28.22 -29.98 -70.02
N ILE A 653 -27.53 -31.12 -69.88
CA ILE A 653 -26.75 -31.46 -68.68
C ILE A 653 -25.67 -30.40 -68.41
N ASN A 654 -24.96 -29.97 -69.46
CA ASN A 654 -23.96 -28.92 -69.37
C ASN A 654 -24.56 -27.58 -68.89
N ARG A 655 -25.64 -27.12 -69.53
CA ARG A 655 -26.33 -25.87 -69.15
C ARG A 655 -26.87 -25.91 -67.72
N SER A 656 -27.48 -27.02 -67.31
CA SER A 656 -28.01 -27.20 -65.95
C SER A 656 -26.91 -27.24 -64.90
N GLY A 657 -25.78 -27.89 -65.19
CA GLY A 657 -24.65 -27.93 -64.28
C GLY A 657 -23.94 -26.59 -64.12
N ASP A 658 -23.74 -25.85 -65.22
CA ASP A 658 -23.21 -24.48 -65.20
C ASP A 658 -24.12 -23.55 -64.39
N HIS A 659 -25.44 -23.69 -64.55
CA HIS A 659 -26.42 -22.93 -63.75
C HIS A 659 -26.26 -23.22 -62.26
N LEU A 660 -26.22 -24.49 -61.85
CA LEU A 660 -26.09 -24.86 -60.43
C LEU A 660 -24.78 -24.36 -59.81
N LEU A 661 -23.67 -24.41 -60.56
CA LEU A 661 -22.40 -23.86 -60.12
C LEU A 661 -22.47 -22.33 -59.92
N ALA A 662 -23.17 -21.61 -60.79
CA ALA A 662 -23.42 -20.18 -60.61
C ALA A 662 -24.21 -19.90 -59.32
N LEU A 663 -25.27 -20.67 -59.03
CA LEU A 663 -26.06 -20.50 -57.80
C LEU A 663 -25.20 -20.70 -56.54
N ILE A 664 -24.35 -21.73 -56.53
CA ILE A 664 -23.46 -22.03 -55.39
C ILE A 664 -22.44 -20.91 -55.19
N ASN A 665 -21.89 -20.37 -56.29
CA ASN A 665 -20.93 -19.27 -56.23
C ASN A 665 -21.59 -18.00 -55.66
N ASP A 666 -22.82 -17.67 -56.07
CA ASP A 666 -23.57 -16.54 -55.51
C ASP A 666 -23.78 -16.66 -53.99
N VAL A 667 -24.17 -17.85 -53.51
CA VAL A 667 -24.35 -18.10 -52.06
C VAL A 667 -23.03 -17.95 -51.29
N LEU A 668 -21.94 -18.45 -51.85
CA LEU A 668 -20.61 -18.27 -51.26
C LEU A 668 -20.16 -16.81 -51.25
N GLU A 669 -20.43 -16.06 -52.31
CA GLU A 669 -20.09 -14.64 -52.37
C GLU A 669 -20.85 -13.86 -51.30
N MET A 670 -22.14 -14.11 -51.12
CA MET A 670 -22.94 -13.48 -50.06
C MET A 670 -22.39 -13.79 -48.66
N SER A 671 -22.03 -15.04 -48.38
CA SER A 671 -21.41 -15.44 -47.11
C SER A 671 -20.07 -14.71 -46.86
N LYS A 672 -19.26 -14.50 -47.90
CA LYS A 672 -18.01 -13.73 -47.78
C LYS A 672 -18.24 -12.25 -47.55
N ILE A 673 -19.28 -11.66 -48.16
CA ILE A 673 -19.69 -10.26 -47.92
C ILE A 673 -20.06 -10.07 -46.44
N GLU A 674 -20.91 -10.95 -45.89
CA GLU A 674 -21.34 -10.88 -44.48
C GLU A 674 -20.19 -11.07 -43.49
N ALA A 675 -19.23 -11.94 -43.85
CA ALA A 675 -18.02 -12.15 -43.06
C ALA A 675 -16.96 -11.05 -43.22
N GLY A 676 -17.18 -10.05 -44.08
CA GLY A 676 -16.25 -8.95 -44.34
C GLY A 676 -14.95 -9.38 -45.04
N ARG A 677 -14.95 -10.50 -45.76
CA ARG A 677 -13.73 -11.15 -46.33
C ARG A 677 -13.48 -10.86 -47.81
N ILE A 678 -14.16 -9.88 -48.40
CA ILE A 678 -13.95 -9.49 -49.80
C ILE A 678 -12.95 -8.34 -49.88
N GLU A 679 -11.92 -8.53 -50.71
CA GLU A 679 -10.94 -7.51 -51.04
C GLU A 679 -11.22 -6.99 -52.46
N LEU A 680 -11.01 -5.70 -52.70
CA LEU A 680 -11.09 -5.09 -54.03
C LEU A 680 -9.71 -5.10 -54.69
N ASN A 681 -9.66 -5.36 -56.00
CA ASN A 681 -8.43 -5.37 -56.79
C ASN A 681 -8.43 -4.30 -57.89
N PRO A 682 -8.25 -3.01 -57.54
CA PRO A 682 -8.29 -1.93 -58.52
C PRO A 682 -7.06 -1.93 -59.45
N THR A 683 -7.27 -2.27 -60.71
CA THR A 683 -6.24 -2.36 -61.77
C THR A 683 -6.59 -1.46 -62.97
N PRO A 684 -5.60 -0.95 -63.74
CA PRO A 684 -5.87 -0.26 -65.00
C PRO A 684 -6.42 -1.23 -66.08
N PHE A 685 -7.53 -0.88 -66.74
CA PHE A 685 -8.09 -1.65 -67.86
C PHE A 685 -8.74 -0.76 -68.93
N ASP A 686 -9.02 -1.32 -70.12
CA ASP A 686 -9.72 -0.66 -71.22
C ASP A 686 -11.24 -0.72 -71.01
N LEU A 687 -11.83 0.39 -70.60
CA LEU A 687 -13.27 0.53 -70.38
C LEU A 687 -14.06 0.38 -71.68
N HIS A 688 -13.51 0.84 -72.80
CA HIS A 688 -14.22 0.76 -74.08
C HIS A 688 -14.31 -0.69 -74.52
N ALA A 689 -13.21 -1.44 -74.42
CA ALA A 689 -13.18 -2.87 -74.70
C ALA A 689 -14.17 -3.66 -73.82
N LEU A 690 -14.23 -3.37 -72.52
CA LEU A 690 -15.24 -3.97 -71.63
C LEU A 690 -16.66 -3.71 -72.12
N ILE A 691 -16.96 -2.48 -72.56
CA ILE A 691 -18.30 -2.14 -73.06
C ILE A 691 -18.55 -2.82 -74.43
N ASP A 692 -17.53 -2.95 -75.28
CA ASP A 692 -17.64 -3.64 -76.58
C ASP A 692 -17.89 -5.13 -76.39
N ASP A 693 -17.22 -5.77 -75.43
CA ASP A 693 -17.48 -7.16 -75.05
C ASP A 693 -18.92 -7.36 -74.57
N LEU A 694 -19.41 -6.43 -73.74
CA LEU A 694 -20.78 -6.47 -73.24
C LEU A 694 -21.79 -6.23 -74.36
N ASP A 695 -21.50 -5.34 -75.31
CA ASP A 695 -22.33 -5.13 -76.49
C ASP A 695 -22.45 -6.43 -77.29
N LEU A 696 -21.32 -7.03 -77.68
CA LEU A 696 -21.30 -8.28 -78.45
C LEU A 696 -22.04 -9.42 -77.73
N MET A 697 -21.77 -9.60 -76.42
CA MET A 697 -22.34 -10.68 -75.64
C MET A 697 -23.88 -10.58 -75.50
N PHE A 698 -24.40 -9.37 -75.35
CA PHE A 698 -25.84 -9.17 -75.15
C PHE A 698 -26.60 -8.96 -76.45
N ARG A 699 -25.96 -8.43 -77.51
CA ARG A 699 -26.56 -8.26 -78.84
C ARG A 699 -27.07 -9.60 -79.38
N LEU A 700 -26.25 -10.66 -79.29
CA LEU A 700 -26.68 -12.01 -79.70
C LEU A 700 -27.93 -12.48 -78.94
N ARG A 701 -27.97 -12.27 -77.62
CA ARG A 701 -29.09 -12.71 -76.75
C ARG A 701 -30.35 -11.88 -76.94
N THR A 702 -30.21 -10.60 -77.27
CA THR A 702 -31.34 -9.73 -77.60
C THR A 702 -31.88 -10.03 -78.99
N ASP A 703 -31.00 -10.31 -79.95
CA ASP A 703 -31.38 -10.69 -81.32
C ASP A 703 -32.13 -12.03 -81.33
N GLU A 704 -31.67 -13.03 -80.56
CA GLU A 704 -32.40 -14.29 -80.33
C GLU A 704 -33.80 -14.09 -79.75
N LYS A 705 -34.02 -13.01 -78.99
CA LYS A 705 -35.32 -12.63 -78.42
C LYS A 705 -36.09 -11.58 -79.24
N GLY A 706 -35.55 -11.10 -80.36
CA GLY A 706 -36.14 -10.02 -81.14
C GLY A 706 -36.24 -8.67 -80.42
N LEU A 707 -35.35 -8.40 -79.45
CA LEU A 707 -35.29 -7.15 -78.70
C LEU A 707 -34.36 -6.15 -79.38
N ALA A 708 -34.78 -4.89 -79.49
CA ALA A 708 -33.89 -3.82 -79.94
C ALA A 708 -32.81 -3.56 -78.87
N PHE A 709 -31.54 -3.56 -79.28
CA PHE A 709 -30.42 -3.38 -78.35
C PHE A 709 -29.47 -2.27 -78.80
N GLU A 710 -29.24 -1.32 -77.91
CA GLU A 710 -28.45 -0.12 -78.18
C GLU A 710 -27.45 0.15 -77.05
N VAL A 711 -26.19 0.36 -77.41
CA VAL A 711 -25.15 0.78 -76.47
C VAL A 711 -24.66 2.16 -76.88
N THR A 712 -24.79 3.12 -75.96
CA THR A 712 -24.39 4.52 -76.15
C THR A 712 -23.32 4.91 -75.15
N ARG A 713 -22.28 5.61 -75.64
CA ARG A 713 -21.15 6.09 -74.85
C ARG A 713 -21.05 7.61 -75.00
N ASP A 714 -20.69 8.28 -73.92
CA ASP A 714 -20.37 9.71 -73.95
C ASP A 714 -19.10 9.96 -74.80
N GLU A 715 -19.08 11.01 -75.64
CA GLU A 715 -17.99 11.23 -76.63
C GLU A 715 -16.61 11.36 -75.99
N GLN A 716 -16.55 11.92 -74.77
CA GLN A 716 -15.30 12.14 -74.03
C GLN A 716 -15.01 11.05 -72.98
N LEU A 717 -15.69 9.90 -73.04
CA LEU A 717 -15.54 8.83 -72.07
C LEU A 717 -14.09 8.32 -72.03
N PRO A 718 -13.40 8.37 -70.87
CA PRO A 718 -12.01 7.90 -70.76
C PRO A 718 -11.87 6.43 -71.15
N ARG A 719 -10.95 6.14 -72.08
CA ARG A 719 -10.70 4.77 -72.55
C ARG A 719 -10.11 3.86 -71.48
N TYR A 720 -9.12 4.34 -70.74
CA TYR A 720 -8.46 3.56 -69.70
C TYR A 720 -8.82 4.10 -68.31
N ILE A 721 -9.29 3.23 -67.43
CA ILE A 721 -9.62 3.57 -66.04
C ILE A 721 -8.96 2.61 -65.06
N LYS A 722 -8.78 3.05 -63.81
CA LYS A 722 -8.37 2.19 -62.70
C LYS A 722 -9.57 1.93 -61.79
N ALA A 723 -10.08 0.69 -61.84
CA ALA A 723 -11.13 0.15 -60.98
C ALA A 723 -10.99 -1.39 -60.94
N ASP A 724 -11.88 -2.09 -60.24
CA ASP A 724 -11.90 -3.55 -60.27
C ASP A 724 -12.73 -4.01 -61.48
N GLU A 725 -12.05 -4.31 -62.60
CA GLU A 725 -12.70 -4.69 -63.85
C GLU A 725 -13.66 -5.87 -63.66
N GLY A 726 -13.23 -6.89 -62.92
CA GLY A 726 -14.02 -8.10 -62.68
C GLY A 726 -15.32 -7.79 -61.94
N LYS A 727 -15.26 -6.99 -60.88
CA LYS A 727 -16.47 -6.58 -60.14
C LYS A 727 -17.37 -5.65 -60.94
N VAL A 728 -16.80 -4.75 -61.76
CA VAL A 728 -17.57 -3.87 -62.66
C VAL A 728 -18.29 -4.69 -63.73
N ARG A 729 -17.57 -5.60 -64.41
CA ARG A 729 -18.12 -6.53 -65.40
C ARG A 729 -19.25 -7.36 -64.80
N GLN A 730 -19.05 -7.92 -63.61
CA GLN A 730 -20.06 -8.73 -62.92
C GLN A 730 -21.35 -7.94 -62.62
N VAL A 731 -21.24 -6.71 -62.11
CA VAL A 731 -22.40 -5.84 -61.87
C VAL A 731 -23.16 -5.58 -63.16
N LEU A 732 -22.45 -5.25 -64.25
CA LEU A 732 -23.08 -4.95 -65.55
C LEU A 732 -23.74 -6.18 -66.18
N ILE A 733 -23.10 -7.34 -66.14
CA ILE A 733 -23.68 -8.61 -66.62
C ILE A 733 -24.96 -8.93 -65.85
N ASN A 734 -24.98 -8.76 -64.53
CA ASN A 734 -26.16 -9.02 -63.72
C ASN A 734 -27.31 -8.05 -64.06
N LEU A 735 -27.03 -6.75 -64.22
CA LEU A 735 -28.05 -5.76 -64.55
C LEU A 735 -28.60 -5.95 -65.97
N MET A 736 -27.73 -6.12 -66.96
CA MET A 736 -28.13 -6.34 -68.36
C MET A 736 -28.79 -7.72 -68.55
N GLY A 737 -28.30 -8.74 -67.86
CA GLY A 737 -28.92 -10.07 -67.83
C GLY A 737 -30.34 -10.03 -67.29
N ASN A 738 -30.59 -9.26 -66.23
CA ASN A 738 -31.95 -9.02 -65.74
C ASN A 738 -32.80 -8.27 -66.77
N ALA A 739 -32.28 -7.24 -67.43
CA ALA A 739 -33.01 -6.55 -68.50
C ALA A 739 -33.45 -7.51 -69.61
N VAL A 740 -32.54 -8.35 -70.13
CA VAL A 740 -32.85 -9.36 -71.15
C VAL A 740 -33.80 -10.44 -70.64
N LYS A 741 -33.70 -10.81 -69.35
CA LYS A 741 -34.58 -11.81 -68.75
C LYS A 741 -36.03 -11.32 -68.65
N PHE A 742 -36.24 -10.08 -68.23
CA PHE A 742 -37.58 -9.55 -67.90
C PHE A 742 -38.25 -8.76 -69.02
N THR A 743 -37.54 -8.43 -70.09
CA THR A 743 -38.12 -7.80 -71.27
C THR A 743 -38.41 -8.86 -72.33
N SER A 744 -39.69 -9.05 -72.67
CA SER A 744 -40.11 -9.99 -73.71
C SER A 744 -40.17 -9.35 -75.10
N HIS A 745 -40.56 -8.08 -75.18
CA HIS A 745 -40.63 -7.29 -76.41
C HIS A 745 -40.21 -5.84 -76.09
N GLY A 746 -39.60 -5.15 -77.06
CA GLY A 746 -39.20 -3.75 -76.93
C GLY A 746 -37.69 -3.53 -77.00
N GLU A 747 -37.16 -2.61 -76.21
CA GLU A 747 -35.76 -2.18 -76.27
C GLU A 747 -35.02 -2.34 -74.93
N ILE A 748 -33.72 -2.62 -75.04
CA ILE A 748 -32.76 -2.53 -73.95
C ILE A 748 -31.63 -1.60 -74.37
N ARG A 749 -31.34 -0.59 -73.54
CA ARG A 749 -30.27 0.38 -73.79
C ARG A 749 -29.27 0.38 -72.64
N LEU A 750 -27.98 0.26 -72.96
CA LEU A 750 -26.90 0.59 -72.05
C LEU A 750 -26.37 1.99 -72.39
N GLN A 751 -26.46 2.91 -71.44
CA GLN A 751 -25.92 4.27 -71.59
C GLN A 751 -24.81 4.51 -70.58
N VAL A 752 -23.61 4.81 -71.08
CA VAL A 752 -22.42 5.05 -70.24
C VAL A 752 -22.05 6.53 -70.27
N ARG A 753 -22.13 7.17 -69.11
CA ARG A 753 -21.84 8.60 -68.90
C ARG A 753 -20.76 8.78 -67.86
N TRP A 754 -20.07 9.91 -67.89
CA TRP A 754 -19.08 10.24 -66.86
C TRP A 754 -19.17 11.70 -66.43
N THR A 755 -18.77 11.99 -65.20
CA THR A 755 -18.65 13.36 -64.68
C THR A 755 -17.36 13.55 -63.89
N HIS A 756 -16.86 14.78 -63.83
CA HIS A 756 -15.80 15.14 -62.89
C HIS A 756 -16.35 15.16 -61.46
N ALA A 757 -15.58 14.65 -60.50
CA ALA A 757 -15.97 14.63 -59.10
C ALA A 757 -15.82 16.02 -58.45
N ASN A 758 -16.70 16.97 -58.79
CA ASN A 758 -16.89 18.24 -58.07
C ASN A 758 -18.36 18.33 -57.62
N GLY A 759 -18.63 18.10 -56.32
CA GLY A 759 -19.97 18.25 -55.73
C GLY A 759 -20.19 17.55 -54.39
N THR A 760 -20.19 18.34 -53.31
CA THR A 760 -20.91 18.23 -52.00
C THR A 760 -21.00 16.92 -51.19
N ILE A 761 -20.19 15.89 -51.43
CA ILE A 761 -20.00 14.78 -50.46
C ILE A 761 -18.49 14.54 -50.26
N PRO A 762 -17.93 14.65 -49.04
CA PRO A 762 -16.50 14.45 -48.81
C PRO A 762 -16.14 12.97 -49.01
N LEU A 763 -15.48 12.65 -50.13
CA LEU A 763 -14.95 11.31 -50.41
C LEU A 763 -13.56 11.16 -49.80
N LYS A 764 -13.37 10.14 -48.95
CA LYS A 764 -12.07 9.73 -48.37
C LYS A 764 -11.10 9.09 -49.38
N SER A 765 -11.37 9.15 -50.69
CA SER A 765 -10.58 8.49 -51.73
C SER A 765 -10.25 9.45 -52.88
N PRO A 766 -9.01 9.48 -53.40
CA PRO A 766 -8.62 10.36 -54.51
C PRO A 766 -9.16 9.83 -55.85
N ALA A 767 -10.46 9.89 -56.09
CA ALA A 767 -11.09 9.49 -57.36
C ALA A 767 -11.50 10.76 -58.13
N ASN A 768 -11.00 10.94 -59.36
CA ASN A 768 -11.14 12.20 -60.10
C ASN A 768 -12.29 12.19 -61.13
N ILE A 769 -12.95 11.04 -61.33
CA ILE A 769 -14.12 10.89 -62.19
C ILE A 769 -15.18 9.98 -61.53
N ARG A 770 -16.44 10.19 -61.89
CA ARG A 770 -17.56 9.31 -61.57
C ARG A 770 -18.15 8.76 -62.86
N LEU A 771 -18.22 7.44 -62.97
CA LEU A 771 -18.86 6.73 -64.07
C LEU A 771 -20.30 6.41 -63.68
N ILE A 772 -21.20 6.50 -64.66
CA ILE A 772 -22.63 6.22 -64.50
C ILE A 772 -23.03 5.29 -65.65
N PHE A 773 -23.41 4.06 -65.31
CA PHE A 773 -23.93 3.07 -66.23
C PHE A 773 -25.44 2.96 -66.02
N ASP A 774 -26.21 3.36 -67.02
CA ASP A 774 -27.66 3.24 -67.02
C ASP A 774 -28.07 2.07 -67.92
N VAL A 775 -28.59 1.00 -67.29
CA VAL A 775 -29.23 -0.11 -67.99
C VAL A 775 -30.73 0.16 -67.99
N ILE A 776 -31.27 0.41 -69.17
CA ILE A 776 -32.64 0.83 -69.41
C ILE A 776 -33.36 -0.27 -70.16
N ASP A 777 -34.52 -0.69 -69.67
CA ASP A 777 -35.38 -1.67 -70.31
C ASP A 777 -36.80 -1.13 -70.51
N THR A 778 -37.58 -1.78 -71.38
CA THR A 778 -39.03 -1.56 -71.58
C THR A 778 -39.87 -2.71 -71.02
N GLY A 779 -39.35 -3.49 -70.07
CA GLY A 779 -40.05 -4.59 -69.42
C GLY A 779 -41.16 -4.12 -68.47
N PRO A 780 -41.65 -4.99 -67.56
CA PRO A 780 -42.77 -4.69 -66.68
C PRO A 780 -42.50 -3.52 -65.69
N GLY A 781 -41.22 -3.18 -65.48
CA GLY A 781 -40.80 -2.16 -64.53
C GLY A 781 -40.77 -2.65 -63.09
N VAL A 782 -40.01 -1.95 -62.24
CA VAL A 782 -39.98 -2.20 -60.78
C VAL A 782 -40.89 -1.21 -60.07
N SER A 783 -41.81 -1.69 -59.22
CA SER A 783 -42.66 -0.79 -58.42
C SER A 783 -41.88 -0.10 -57.29
N GLN A 784 -42.39 1.02 -56.78
CA GLN A 784 -41.71 1.78 -55.71
C GLN A 784 -41.60 0.97 -54.40
N ALA A 785 -42.56 0.11 -54.10
CA ALA A 785 -42.50 -0.81 -52.95
C ALA A 785 -41.46 -1.93 -53.13
N GLN A 786 -41.15 -2.30 -54.37
CA GLN A 786 -40.16 -3.33 -54.69
C GLN A 786 -38.74 -2.76 -54.85
N ALA A 787 -38.59 -1.47 -55.16
CA ALA A 787 -37.30 -0.86 -55.47
C ALA A 787 -36.22 -1.01 -54.38
N GLU A 788 -36.62 -1.05 -53.10
CA GLU A 788 -35.69 -1.31 -51.99
C GLU A 788 -35.55 -2.81 -51.71
N LYS A 789 -36.64 -3.58 -51.82
CA LYS A 789 -36.69 -5.02 -51.54
C LYS A 789 -35.92 -5.88 -52.54
N ILE A 790 -35.88 -5.50 -53.82
CA ILE A 790 -35.15 -6.28 -54.85
C ILE A 790 -33.64 -6.39 -54.60
N PHE A 791 -33.10 -5.58 -53.69
CA PHE A 791 -31.70 -5.65 -53.28
C PHE A 791 -31.48 -6.44 -51.99
N GLU A 792 -32.54 -6.92 -51.32
CA GLU A 792 -32.47 -7.83 -50.19
C GLU A 792 -32.20 -9.27 -50.65
N ALA A 793 -31.51 -10.05 -49.84
CA ALA A 793 -31.09 -11.39 -50.23
C ALA A 793 -32.30 -12.34 -50.35
N PHE A 794 -32.35 -13.11 -51.44
CA PHE A 794 -33.40 -14.11 -51.73
C PHE A 794 -34.81 -13.54 -51.98
N GLU A 795 -34.95 -12.22 -52.08
CA GLU A 795 -36.21 -11.59 -52.46
C GLU A 795 -36.43 -11.68 -53.98
N GLN A 796 -37.57 -12.25 -54.38
CA GLN A 796 -38.02 -12.33 -55.77
C GLN A 796 -39.41 -11.71 -55.86
N THR A 797 -39.61 -10.77 -56.77
CA THR A 797 -40.90 -10.09 -56.94
C THR A 797 -41.94 -11.03 -57.55
N ASP A 798 -43.24 -10.79 -57.30
CA ASP A 798 -44.35 -11.61 -57.80
C ASP A 798 -44.37 -11.82 -59.34
N THR A 799 -43.76 -10.90 -60.08
CA THR A 799 -43.53 -10.99 -61.54
C THR A 799 -42.47 -12.03 -61.95
N GLY A 800 -41.62 -12.46 -61.02
CA GLY A 800 -40.52 -13.41 -61.22
C GLY A 800 -40.89 -14.89 -61.06
N PHE A 801 -42.04 -15.21 -60.45
CA PHE A 801 -42.49 -16.60 -60.24
C PHE A 801 -42.79 -17.36 -61.53
N ARG A 802 -42.97 -16.68 -62.67
CA ARG A 802 -43.29 -17.30 -63.96
C ARG A 802 -42.08 -17.50 -64.89
N ILE A 803 -40.90 -17.00 -64.55
CA ILE A 803 -39.68 -17.11 -65.38
C ILE A 803 -38.59 -17.80 -64.55
N GLU A 804 -38.56 -19.13 -64.61
CA GLU A 804 -37.63 -19.98 -63.86
C GLU A 804 -36.16 -19.53 -63.96
N GLY A 805 -35.40 -19.71 -62.87
CA GLY A 805 -33.93 -19.77 -62.92
C GLY A 805 -33.16 -18.53 -62.47
N GLY A 806 -33.41 -17.97 -61.29
CA GLY A 806 -32.50 -16.97 -60.67
C GLY A 806 -32.36 -17.18 -59.16
N THR A 807 -31.18 -16.93 -58.58
CA THR A 807 -30.92 -17.05 -57.12
C THR A 807 -31.66 -16.01 -56.28
N GLY A 808 -32.06 -14.88 -56.87
CA GLY A 808 -32.44 -13.68 -56.10
C GLY A 808 -31.26 -13.00 -55.39
N LEU A 809 -30.01 -13.44 -55.62
CA LEU A 809 -28.82 -12.86 -54.98
C LEU A 809 -28.06 -11.88 -55.87
N GLY A 810 -28.21 -11.96 -57.20
CA GLY A 810 -27.43 -11.18 -58.15
C GLY A 810 -27.52 -9.66 -57.95
N LEU A 811 -28.71 -9.12 -57.63
CA LEU A 811 -28.90 -7.68 -57.36
C LEU A 811 -28.32 -7.27 -56.00
N THR A 812 -28.50 -8.10 -54.96
CA THR A 812 -27.90 -7.90 -53.63
C THR A 812 -26.38 -7.84 -53.70
N ILE A 813 -25.77 -8.82 -54.39
CA ILE A 813 -24.32 -8.90 -54.61
C ILE A 813 -23.85 -7.67 -55.41
N SER A 814 -24.56 -7.31 -56.48
CA SER A 814 -24.22 -6.15 -57.32
C SER A 814 -24.20 -4.85 -56.53
N ARG A 815 -25.21 -4.61 -55.68
CA ARG A 815 -25.27 -3.41 -54.83
C ARG A 815 -24.18 -3.41 -53.75
N ARG A 816 -23.86 -4.57 -53.17
CA ARG A 816 -22.75 -4.71 -52.22
C ARG A 816 -21.40 -4.41 -52.88
N TYR A 817 -21.12 -4.94 -54.07
CA TYR A 817 -19.90 -4.62 -54.82
C TYR A 817 -19.81 -3.14 -55.16
N ALA A 818 -20.88 -2.53 -55.64
CA ALA A 818 -20.91 -1.10 -55.92
C ALA A 818 -20.56 -0.26 -54.67
N ARG A 819 -21.18 -0.57 -53.52
CA ARG A 819 -20.91 0.11 -52.24
C ARG A 819 -19.48 -0.09 -51.75
N MET A 820 -18.94 -1.29 -51.88
CA MET A 820 -17.54 -1.56 -51.54
C MET A 820 -16.59 -0.73 -52.41
N MET A 821 -16.88 -0.59 -53.71
CA MET A 821 -16.11 0.26 -54.63
C MET A 821 -16.36 1.77 -54.43
N GLY A 822 -17.13 2.18 -53.43
CA GLY A 822 -17.46 3.59 -53.15
C GLY A 822 -18.58 4.18 -54.02
N GLY A 823 -19.30 3.32 -54.74
CA GLY A 823 -20.46 3.64 -55.57
C GLY A 823 -21.80 3.16 -54.98
N ASP A 824 -22.85 3.08 -55.79
CA ASP A 824 -24.11 2.37 -55.44
C ASP A 824 -24.84 1.93 -56.72
N VAL A 825 -25.75 0.95 -56.57
CA VAL A 825 -26.72 0.58 -57.61
C VAL A 825 -28.11 1.00 -57.16
N THR A 826 -28.84 1.68 -58.03
CA THR A 826 -30.19 2.16 -57.77
C THR A 826 -31.12 1.79 -58.92
N VAL A 827 -32.42 1.69 -58.66
CA VAL A 827 -33.43 1.43 -59.69
C VAL A 827 -34.50 2.51 -59.66
N ARG A 828 -35.02 2.88 -60.83
CA ARG A 828 -36.20 3.73 -60.98
C ARG A 828 -37.13 3.18 -62.05
N ARG A 829 -38.43 3.30 -61.82
CA ARG A 829 -39.44 2.99 -62.84
C ARG A 829 -39.46 4.09 -63.91
N ARG A 830 -39.62 3.71 -65.18
CA ARG A 830 -39.81 4.68 -66.27
C ARG A 830 -41.29 5.07 -66.41
N PRO A 831 -41.60 6.32 -66.75
CA PRO A 831 -42.99 6.78 -66.95
C PRO A 831 -43.76 6.04 -68.05
N LYS A 832 -43.07 5.50 -69.07
CA LYS A 832 -43.65 4.79 -70.22
C LYS A 832 -43.66 3.26 -70.08
N GLY A 833 -43.43 2.72 -68.86
CA GLY A 833 -43.14 1.30 -68.64
C GLY A 833 -41.65 0.98 -68.75
N GLY A 834 -41.20 -0.08 -68.06
CA GLY A 834 -39.78 -0.46 -67.96
C GLY A 834 -39.04 0.05 -66.72
N SER A 835 -37.79 -0.40 -66.55
CA SER A 835 -36.90 0.01 -65.46
C SER A 835 -35.66 0.74 -65.95
N ARG A 836 -35.06 1.52 -65.06
CA ARG A 836 -33.73 2.10 -65.22
C ARG A 836 -32.89 1.72 -64.01
N PHE A 837 -31.93 0.83 -64.21
CA PHE A 837 -30.91 0.51 -63.23
C PHE A 837 -29.70 1.41 -63.45
N CYS A 838 -29.36 2.21 -62.44
CA CYS A 838 -28.23 3.13 -62.47
C CYS A 838 -27.14 2.60 -61.53
N PHE A 839 -26.00 2.23 -62.11
CA PHE A 839 -24.78 1.88 -61.40
C PHE A 839 -23.80 3.04 -61.46
N ALA A 840 -23.55 3.67 -60.31
CA ALA A 840 -22.63 4.80 -60.19
C ALA A 840 -21.34 4.36 -59.49
N LEU A 841 -20.18 4.66 -60.09
CA LEU A 841 -18.87 4.18 -59.64
C LEU A 841 -17.82 5.31 -59.65
N PRO A 842 -17.13 5.60 -58.54
CA PRO A 842 -15.94 6.44 -58.57
C PRO A 842 -14.75 5.68 -59.20
N ALA A 843 -14.03 6.33 -60.13
CA ALA A 843 -12.87 5.74 -60.81
C ALA A 843 -11.73 6.77 -61.02
N ARG A 844 -10.56 6.29 -61.45
CA ARG A 844 -9.43 7.16 -61.88
C ARG A 844 -9.14 6.94 -63.36
N LYS A 845 -8.75 7.99 -64.08
CA LYS A 845 -8.21 7.84 -65.45
C LYS A 845 -6.85 7.14 -65.41
N ALA A 846 -6.56 6.28 -66.38
CA ALA A 846 -5.28 5.57 -66.55
C ALA A 846 -4.70 5.80 -67.96
N GLN A 847 -3.45 5.39 -68.19
CA GLN A 847 -2.77 5.50 -69.49
C GLN A 847 -2.69 4.13 -70.19
N ALA A 848 -2.66 4.14 -71.53
CA ALA A 848 -2.73 2.95 -72.40
C ALA A 848 -1.59 1.93 -72.19
N ALA A 849 -0.40 2.38 -71.80
CA ALA A 849 0.80 1.54 -71.67
C ALA A 849 0.74 0.51 -70.51
N MET A 850 -0.32 0.52 -69.70
CA MET A 850 -0.45 -0.34 -68.50
C MET A 850 -1.57 -1.39 -68.61
N ALA A 851 -2.21 -1.55 -69.77
CA ALA A 851 -3.29 -2.52 -69.99
C ALA A 851 -2.81 -3.69 -70.88
N GLU A 852 -3.02 -4.94 -70.42
CA GLU A 852 -2.70 -6.14 -71.21
C GLU A 852 -3.78 -6.40 -72.30
N PRO A 853 -3.41 -6.91 -73.48
CA PRO A 853 -4.34 -7.13 -74.60
C PRO A 853 -5.29 -8.32 -74.37
N HIS A 854 -6.57 -8.15 -74.72
CA HIS A 854 -7.59 -9.22 -74.75
C HIS A 854 -7.39 -10.15 -75.97
N VAL A 855 -7.45 -11.47 -75.75
CA VAL A 855 -7.34 -12.51 -76.79
C VAL A 855 -8.74 -13.04 -77.15
N VAL A 856 -9.07 -13.02 -78.45
CA VAL A 856 -10.36 -13.40 -79.05
C VAL A 856 -10.41 -14.91 -79.38
N ASP A 857 -11.61 -15.49 -79.28
CA ASP A 857 -12.02 -16.87 -79.61
C ASP A 857 -11.35 -17.44 -80.88
N ARG A 858 -10.78 -18.65 -80.76
CA ARG A 858 -10.18 -19.42 -81.87
C ARG A 858 -10.93 -20.73 -82.12
N PRO A 859 -10.91 -21.27 -83.36
CA PRO A 859 -11.58 -22.52 -83.73
C PRO A 859 -11.05 -23.75 -82.98
N LYS A 860 -11.78 -24.86 -83.08
CA LYS A 860 -11.57 -26.13 -82.35
C LYS A 860 -10.27 -26.83 -82.75
N VAL A 861 -9.48 -27.25 -81.77
CA VAL A 861 -8.19 -27.97 -81.95
C VAL A 861 -8.45 -29.45 -82.24
N LEU A 862 -7.83 -30.00 -83.29
CA LEU A 862 -7.89 -31.42 -83.66
C LEU A 862 -6.70 -32.21 -83.11
N SER A 863 -5.48 -31.74 -83.36
CA SER A 863 -4.24 -32.38 -82.88
C SER A 863 -3.07 -31.40 -82.89
N ILE A 864 -1.93 -31.80 -82.30
CA ILE A 864 -0.65 -31.08 -82.43
C ILE A 864 -0.13 -31.24 -83.87
N LYS A 865 0.31 -30.13 -84.49
CA LYS A 865 0.63 -30.07 -85.93
C LYS A 865 1.94 -30.78 -86.30
N GLU A 866 3.03 -30.53 -85.57
CA GLU A 866 4.36 -31.15 -85.79
C GLU A 866 5.17 -31.22 -84.48
N GLY A 867 5.96 -32.29 -84.29
CA GLY A 867 6.87 -32.49 -83.14
C GLY A 867 6.59 -33.76 -82.30
N PRO A 868 7.54 -34.19 -81.44
CA PRO A 868 7.29 -35.29 -80.50
C PRO A 868 6.17 -34.90 -79.50
N PRO A 869 5.33 -35.85 -79.07
CA PRO A 869 4.20 -35.56 -78.19
C PRO A 869 4.70 -35.03 -76.83
N PRO A 870 4.34 -33.78 -76.44
CA PRO A 870 4.80 -33.21 -75.19
C PRO A 870 4.25 -34.01 -74.00
N ARG A 871 5.08 -34.17 -72.98
CA ARG A 871 4.72 -34.89 -71.77
C ARG A 871 4.17 -33.93 -70.72
N VAL A 872 2.92 -34.16 -70.33
CA VAL A 872 2.22 -33.37 -69.33
C VAL A 872 1.98 -34.23 -68.09
N LEU A 873 2.54 -33.83 -66.96
CA LEU A 873 2.25 -34.44 -65.67
C LEU A 873 0.99 -33.79 -65.08
N VAL A 874 -0.07 -34.58 -64.96
CA VAL A 874 -1.33 -34.19 -64.32
C VAL A 874 -1.30 -34.64 -62.87
N VAL A 875 -1.44 -33.68 -61.96
CA VAL A 875 -1.37 -33.89 -60.51
C VAL A 875 -2.66 -33.40 -59.86
N ASP A 876 -3.44 -34.34 -59.34
CA ASP A 876 -4.69 -34.06 -58.64
C ASP A 876 -4.99 -35.20 -57.66
N ASP A 877 -5.46 -34.89 -56.47
CA ASP A 877 -5.78 -35.90 -55.45
C ASP A 877 -7.05 -36.69 -55.76
N ARG A 878 -7.83 -36.20 -56.71
CA ARG A 878 -9.04 -36.84 -57.17
C ARG A 878 -8.77 -37.49 -58.51
N GLU A 879 -8.77 -38.82 -58.47
CA GLU A 879 -8.61 -39.70 -59.63
C GLU A 879 -9.45 -39.26 -60.83
N PHE A 880 -10.67 -38.79 -60.58
CA PHE A 880 -11.55 -38.30 -61.61
C PHE A 880 -11.02 -37.05 -62.36
N ASN A 881 -10.44 -36.07 -61.65
CA ASN A 881 -9.87 -34.88 -62.30
C ASN A 881 -8.66 -35.26 -63.16
N VAL A 882 -7.84 -36.19 -62.65
CA VAL A 882 -6.71 -36.77 -63.40
C VAL A 882 -7.22 -37.44 -64.67
N ASP A 883 -8.29 -38.24 -64.56
CA ASP A 883 -8.88 -38.98 -65.68
C ASP A 883 -9.47 -38.07 -66.77
N ILE A 884 -10.21 -37.00 -66.41
CA ILE A 884 -10.69 -36.03 -67.41
C ILE A 884 -9.52 -35.40 -68.16
N LEU A 885 -8.56 -34.85 -67.41
CA LEU A 885 -7.44 -34.11 -67.99
C LEU A 885 -6.61 -35.00 -68.89
N GLU A 886 -6.38 -36.25 -68.48
CA GLU A 886 -5.72 -37.24 -69.32
C GLU A 886 -6.50 -37.47 -70.61
N LYS A 887 -7.81 -37.75 -70.54
CA LYS A 887 -8.63 -38.02 -71.72
C LYS A 887 -8.68 -36.83 -72.67
N MET A 888 -8.78 -35.60 -72.16
CA MET A 888 -8.72 -34.36 -72.96
C MET A 888 -7.36 -34.20 -73.66
N LEU A 889 -6.27 -34.39 -72.93
CA LEU A 889 -4.92 -34.16 -73.44
C LEU A 889 -4.44 -35.25 -74.40
N VAL A 890 -4.67 -36.53 -74.08
CA VAL A 890 -4.31 -37.67 -74.93
C VAL A 890 -4.97 -37.57 -76.30
N ARG A 891 -6.23 -37.12 -76.35
CA ARG A 891 -6.97 -36.95 -77.61
C ARG A 891 -6.30 -35.97 -78.58
N VAL A 892 -5.70 -34.90 -78.07
CA VAL A 892 -5.01 -33.87 -78.88
C VAL A 892 -3.57 -34.29 -79.23
N GLY A 893 -3.06 -35.37 -78.61
CA GLY A 893 -1.76 -35.96 -78.91
C GLY A 893 -0.70 -35.75 -77.82
N PHE A 894 -1.06 -35.33 -76.60
CA PHE A 894 -0.13 -35.24 -75.48
C PHE A 894 0.14 -36.62 -74.84
N GLN A 895 1.35 -36.83 -74.33
CA GLN A 895 1.64 -37.95 -73.43
C GLN A 895 1.37 -37.50 -72.00
N VAL A 896 0.57 -38.25 -71.25
CA VAL A 896 0.15 -37.85 -69.90
C VAL A 896 0.79 -38.73 -68.84
N LEU A 897 1.39 -38.11 -67.85
CA LEU A 897 1.84 -38.74 -66.62
C LEU A 897 0.84 -38.38 -65.51
N ARG A 898 0.54 -39.34 -64.63
CA ARG A 898 -0.44 -39.16 -63.56
C ARG A 898 0.25 -39.07 -62.21
N ALA A 899 -0.21 -38.24 -61.28
CA ALA A 899 0.21 -38.27 -59.88
C ALA A 899 -0.97 -37.90 -58.97
N ALA A 900 -1.09 -38.57 -57.83
CA ALA A 900 -2.20 -38.36 -56.89
C ALA A 900 -1.88 -37.33 -55.79
N ASP A 901 -0.63 -36.91 -55.64
CA ASP A 901 -0.23 -35.94 -54.63
C ASP A 901 1.07 -35.22 -55.04
N GLY A 902 1.42 -34.17 -54.29
CA GLY A 902 2.60 -33.37 -54.57
C GLY A 902 3.92 -34.12 -54.43
N GLN A 903 3.97 -35.19 -53.61
CA GLN A 903 5.19 -35.95 -53.40
C GLN A 903 5.46 -36.87 -54.59
N GLN A 904 4.44 -37.62 -55.04
CA GLN A 904 4.50 -38.38 -56.28
C GLN A 904 4.83 -37.49 -57.48
N ALA A 905 4.32 -36.25 -57.49
CA ALA A 905 4.64 -35.30 -58.54
C ALA A 905 6.13 -34.93 -58.56
N VAL A 906 6.74 -34.67 -57.40
CA VAL A 906 8.18 -34.39 -57.28
C VAL A 906 9.03 -35.60 -57.68
N GLU A 907 8.61 -36.81 -57.29
CA GLU A 907 9.28 -38.07 -57.66
C GLU A 907 9.24 -38.29 -59.18
N LYS A 908 8.06 -38.23 -59.80
CA LYS A 908 7.90 -38.41 -61.26
C LYS A 908 8.56 -37.29 -62.06
N PHE A 909 8.56 -36.07 -61.53
CA PHE A 909 9.30 -34.97 -62.14
C PHE A 909 10.81 -35.25 -62.18
N SER A 910 11.36 -35.82 -61.11
CA SER A 910 12.79 -36.14 -61.00
C SER A 910 13.19 -37.28 -61.91
N ASP A 911 12.33 -38.30 -62.04
CA ASP A 911 12.56 -39.49 -62.88
C ASP A 911 12.39 -39.19 -64.37
N GLN A 912 11.27 -38.56 -64.76
CA GLN A 912 10.86 -38.50 -66.16
C GLN A 912 10.98 -37.11 -66.80
N ARG A 913 11.08 -36.01 -66.04
CA ARG A 913 11.23 -34.63 -66.57
C ARG A 913 10.13 -34.20 -67.57
N PRO A 914 8.86 -34.06 -67.16
CA PRO A 914 7.77 -33.62 -68.04
C PRO A 914 7.97 -32.19 -68.58
N ASP A 915 7.40 -31.90 -69.75
CA ASP A 915 7.43 -30.59 -70.40
C ASP A 915 6.49 -29.58 -69.71
N ALA A 916 5.35 -30.07 -69.22
CA ALA A 916 4.44 -29.30 -68.37
C ALA A 916 3.92 -30.09 -67.18
N VAL A 917 3.53 -29.39 -66.11
CA VAL A 917 2.82 -29.96 -64.97
C VAL A 917 1.52 -29.20 -64.74
N LEU A 918 0.37 -29.88 -64.80
CA LEU A 918 -0.91 -29.38 -64.31
C LEU A 918 -1.00 -29.76 -62.83
N MET A 919 -0.76 -28.78 -61.94
CA MET A 919 -0.58 -29.01 -60.51
C MET A 919 -1.79 -28.53 -59.70
N ASP A 920 -2.57 -29.41 -59.10
CA ASP A 920 -3.56 -28.98 -58.11
C ASP A 920 -2.87 -28.36 -56.90
N VAL A 921 -3.40 -27.24 -56.42
CA VAL A 921 -2.85 -26.48 -55.30
C VAL A 921 -3.12 -27.18 -53.97
N ARG A 922 -4.27 -27.85 -53.83
CA ARG A 922 -4.69 -28.47 -52.57
C ARG A 922 -4.81 -29.97 -52.73
N MET A 923 -3.79 -30.68 -52.23
CA MET A 923 -3.72 -32.14 -52.23
C MET A 923 -3.18 -32.62 -50.86
N PRO A 924 -3.53 -33.84 -50.41
CA PRO A 924 -2.98 -34.45 -49.21
C PRO A 924 -1.50 -34.82 -49.42
N VAL A 925 -0.84 -35.22 -48.32
CA VAL A 925 0.59 -35.58 -48.26
C VAL A 925 1.53 -34.40 -48.52
N MET A 926 1.49 -33.83 -49.72
CA MET A 926 2.25 -32.64 -50.10
C MET A 926 1.37 -31.73 -50.96
N ASP A 927 1.20 -30.49 -50.52
CA ASP A 927 0.43 -29.50 -51.28
C ASP A 927 1.17 -29.07 -52.57
N GLY A 928 0.41 -28.60 -53.55
CA GLY A 928 0.96 -28.24 -54.85
C GLY A 928 1.92 -27.05 -54.82
N ILE A 929 1.83 -26.18 -53.81
CA ILE A 929 2.74 -25.05 -53.64
C ILE A 929 4.13 -25.56 -53.22
N THR A 930 4.14 -26.47 -52.24
CA THR A 930 5.34 -27.11 -51.71
C THR A 930 5.98 -27.99 -52.78
N ALA A 931 5.18 -28.79 -53.50
CA ALA A 931 5.64 -29.56 -54.64
C ALA A 931 6.26 -28.68 -55.73
N THR A 932 5.58 -27.58 -56.10
CA THR A 932 6.12 -26.60 -57.07
C THR A 932 7.44 -26.01 -56.59
N GLN A 933 7.55 -25.64 -55.31
CA GLN A 933 8.80 -25.12 -54.74
C GLN A 933 9.93 -26.15 -54.79
N GLN A 934 9.64 -27.42 -54.50
CA GLN A 934 10.61 -28.51 -54.57
C GLN A 934 11.04 -28.78 -56.02
N ILE A 935 10.11 -28.85 -56.96
CA ILE A 935 10.38 -28.98 -58.40
C ILE A 935 11.29 -27.83 -58.88
N ARG A 936 10.95 -26.58 -58.55
CA ARG A 936 11.78 -25.41 -58.87
C ARG A 936 13.14 -25.43 -58.19
N ALA A 937 13.25 -25.99 -56.98
CA ALA A 937 14.53 -26.16 -56.29
C ALA A 937 15.40 -27.25 -56.93
N ILE A 938 14.80 -28.34 -57.40
CA ILE A 938 15.46 -29.42 -58.15
C ILE A 938 16.00 -28.89 -59.49
N GLU A 939 15.21 -28.08 -60.21
CA GLU A 939 15.68 -27.38 -61.41
C GLU A 939 16.86 -26.43 -61.14
N LYS A 940 16.82 -25.67 -60.03
CA LYS A 940 17.91 -24.76 -59.64
C LYS A 940 19.19 -25.46 -59.18
N LYS A 941 19.09 -26.61 -58.50
CA LYS A 941 20.25 -27.37 -57.99
C LYS A 941 21.01 -28.13 -59.07
N GLY A 942 20.38 -28.45 -60.22
CA GLY A 942 21.01 -29.12 -61.37
C GLY A 942 22.01 -28.25 -62.16
N GLY A 943 22.81 -27.42 -61.47
CA GLY A 943 23.69 -26.42 -62.06
C GLY A 943 24.53 -26.91 -63.25
N ALA A 944 24.77 -25.99 -64.19
CA ALA A 944 25.66 -26.09 -65.37
C ALA A 944 25.32 -27.10 -66.47
N ALA A 945 24.53 -28.16 -66.24
CA ALA A 945 24.01 -29.05 -67.30
C ALA A 945 22.70 -28.54 -67.96
N ALA A 946 22.04 -27.55 -67.34
CA ALA A 946 20.81 -26.93 -67.85
C ALA A 946 21.03 -25.78 -68.86
N ARG A 947 22.27 -25.60 -69.36
CA ARG A 947 22.61 -24.62 -70.41
C ARG A 947 22.90 -25.28 -71.76
N GLN A 948 22.49 -26.54 -71.96
CA GLN A 948 22.30 -27.04 -73.32
C GLN A 948 21.02 -26.40 -73.89
N PRO A 949 20.97 -26.04 -75.18
CA PRO A 949 19.81 -25.41 -75.81
C PRO A 949 18.50 -26.22 -75.67
N GLU A 950 18.62 -27.52 -75.38
CA GLU A 950 17.52 -28.48 -75.29
C GLU A 950 16.87 -28.59 -73.89
N ASN A 951 17.43 -27.95 -72.84
CA ASN A 951 16.93 -28.12 -71.47
C ASN A 951 16.05 -26.93 -71.02
N ARG A 952 14.84 -26.83 -71.60
CA ARG A 952 13.85 -25.80 -71.22
C ARG A 952 13.30 -26.06 -69.81
N PRO A 953 13.11 -25.01 -68.98
CA PRO A 953 12.48 -25.17 -67.67
C PRO A 953 11.04 -25.63 -67.84
N CYS A 954 10.59 -26.52 -66.95
CA CYS A 954 9.27 -27.11 -67.04
C CYS A 954 8.17 -26.05 -66.82
N VAL A 955 7.12 -26.11 -67.63
CA VAL A 955 5.95 -25.23 -67.50
C VAL A 955 5.05 -25.77 -66.40
N ILE A 956 4.93 -25.05 -65.28
CA ILE A 956 4.02 -25.45 -64.20
C ILE A 956 2.77 -24.58 -64.27
N ILE A 957 1.62 -25.20 -64.49
CA ILE A 957 0.31 -24.56 -64.51
C ILE A 957 -0.41 -24.96 -63.23
N ALA A 958 -0.69 -23.98 -62.37
CA ALA A 958 -1.42 -24.21 -61.13
C ALA A 958 -2.91 -24.37 -61.43
N VAL A 959 -3.52 -25.40 -60.86
CA VAL A 959 -4.94 -25.71 -60.99
C VAL A 959 -5.61 -25.52 -59.63
N SER A 960 -6.70 -24.75 -59.56
CA SER A 960 -7.48 -24.63 -58.31
C SER A 960 -8.94 -24.31 -58.58
N ALA A 961 -9.82 -24.63 -57.63
CA ALA A 961 -11.20 -24.16 -57.64
C ALA A 961 -11.26 -22.63 -57.47
N SER A 962 -12.11 -21.96 -58.25
CA SER A 962 -12.05 -20.53 -58.62
C SER A 962 -12.21 -19.45 -57.52
N SER A 963 -12.19 -19.77 -56.22
CA SER A 963 -12.68 -18.83 -55.19
C SER A 963 -11.66 -18.19 -54.23
N LEU A 964 -10.35 -18.22 -54.52
CA LEU A 964 -9.30 -17.60 -53.70
C LEU A 964 -8.28 -16.79 -54.53
N GLU A 965 -8.61 -15.53 -54.87
CA GLU A 965 -7.63 -14.57 -55.45
C GLU A 965 -6.38 -14.38 -54.57
N TYR A 966 -6.52 -14.58 -53.25
CA TYR A 966 -5.38 -14.61 -52.32
C TYR A 966 -4.38 -15.74 -52.64
N GLN A 967 -4.87 -16.93 -53.00
CA GLN A 967 -4.01 -18.04 -53.40
C GLN A 967 -3.42 -17.81 -54.80
N ARG A 968 -4.20 -17.26 -55.75
CA ARG A 968 -3.69 -16.87 -57.08
C ARG A 968 -2.50 -15.91 -56.96
N ARG A 969 -2.59 -14.86 -56.13
CA ARG A 969 -1.48 -13.93 -55.88
C ARG A 969 -0.28 -14.59 -55.20
N LYS A 970 -0.48 -15.50 -54.25
CA LYS A 970 0.62 -16.18 -53.53
C LYS A 970 1.39 -17.16 -54.43
N ILE A 971 0.69 -17.86 -55.32
CA ILE A 971 1.27 -18.83 -56.26
C ILE A 971 1.99 -18.12 -57.42
N MET A 972 1.41 -17.01 -57.90
CA MET A 972 2.02 -16.22 -58.99
C MET A 972 3.16 -15.31 -58.52
N ARG A 973 3.16 -14.88 -57.25
CA ARG A 973 4.29 -14.13 -56.67
C ARG A 973 5.55 -14.99 -56.64
N LYS A 974 6.66 -14.44 -57.15
CA LYS A 974 7.99 -15.07 -57.28
C LYS A 974 8.20 -16.03 -58.46
N GLY A 975 7.25 -16.14 -59.41
CA GLY A 975 7.42 -16.93 -60.62
C GLY A 975 7.46 -18.45 -60.38
N LEU A 976 6.73 -18.94 -59.36
CA LEU A 976 6.68 -20.37 -59.02
C LEU A 976 5.91 -21.18 -60.07
N ALA A 977 4.74 -20.70 -60.50
CA ALA A 977 3.95 -21.24 -61.61
C ALA A 977 3.93 -20.25 -62.79
N ASN A 978 3.77 -20.78 -64.00
CA ASN A 978 3.74 -20.04 -65.26
C ASN A 978 2.34 -19.54 -65.62
N ALA A 979 1.31 -20.32 -65.31
CA ALA A 979 -0.10 -19.98 -65.54
C ALA A 979 -1.00 -20.60 -64.49
N PHE A 980 -2.27 -20.17 -64.51
CA PHE A 980 -3.31 -20.64 -63.61
C PHE A 980 -4.54 -21.03 -64.42
N ILE A 981 -5.11 -22.20 -64.12
CA ILE A 981 -6.37 -22.68 -64.71
C ILE A 981 -7.37 -22.92 -63.57
N SER A 982 -8.60 -22.46 -63.77
CA SER A 982 -9.66 -22.65 -62.80
C SER A 982 -10.45 -23.95 -63.05
N LYS A 983 -10.88 -24.62 -61.98
CA LYS A 983 -11.87 -25.73 -62.06
C LYS A 983 -13.30 -25.14 -62.03
N PRO A 984 -14.27 -25.61 -62.84
CA PRO A 984 -14.22 -26.78 -63.72
C PRO A 984 -13.34 -26.59 -64.96
N PHE A 985 -12.69 -27.68 -65.37
CA PHE A 985 -11.79 -27.70 -66.52
C PHE A 985 -12.54 -27.36 -67.81
N LYS A 986 -12.05 -26.37 -68.54
CA LYS A 986 -12.51 -26.06 -69.90
C LYS A 986 -11.41 -26.45 -70.87
N GLU A 987 -11.73 -27.34 -71.80
CA GLU A 987 -10.76 -27.86 -72.78
C GLU A 987 -10.05 -26.73 -73.54
N ALA A 988 -10.79 -25.71 -74.00
CA ALA A 988 -10.23 -24.56 -74.70
C ALA A 988 -9.21 -23.76 -73.87
N GLU A 989 -9.47 -23.54 -72.57
CA GLU A 989 -8.59 -22.81 -71.67
C GLU A 989 -7.28 -23.57 -71.41
N ILE A 990 -7.37 -24.90 -71.24
CA ILE A 990 -6.22 -25.77 -71.02
C ILE A 990 -5.33 -25.81 -72.26
N LEU A 991 -5.92 -26.07 -73.43
CA LEU A 991 -5.17 -26.19 -74.68
C LEU A 991 -4.48 -24.88 -75.05
N GLU A 992 -5.15 -23.74 -74.88
CA GLU A 992 -4.55 -22.43 -75.17
C GLU A 992 -3.42 -22.09 -74.19
N THR A 993 -3.59 -22.39 -72.90
CA THR A 993 -2.53 -22.18 -71.90
C THR A 993 -1.29 -23.01 -72.23
N LEU A 994 -1.48 -24.28 -72.58
CA LEU A 994 -0.38 -25.16 -73.01
C LEU A 994 0.26 -24.66 -74.32
N ARG A 995 -0.54 -24.20 -75.28
CA ARG A 995 -0.04 -23.62 -76.55
C ARG A 995 0.88 -22.43 -76.30
N GLN A 996 0.43 -21.50 -75.47
CA GLN A 996 1.16 -20.27 -75.16
C GLN A 996 2.49 -20.55 -74.44
N HIS A 997 2.49 -21.48 -73.48
CA HIS A 997 3.66 -21.71 -72.65
C HIS A 997 4.64 -22.76 -73.19
N LEU A 998 4.17 -23.74 -73.96
CA LEU A 998 5.03 -24.74 -74.62
C LEU A 998 5.43 -24.33 -76.04
N GLY A 999 4.80 -23.30 -76.61
CA GLY A 999 5.09 -22.81 -77.96
C GLY A 999 4.61 -23.76 -79.05
N LEU A 1000 3.47 -24.42 -78.85
CA LEU A 1000 2.92 -25.42 -79.77
C LEU A 1000 2.13 -24.77 -80.91
N GLU A 1001 2.12 -25.43 -82.07
CA GLU A 1001 1.13 -25.18 -83.13
C GLU A 1001 0.12 -26.32 -83.18
N TYR A 1002 -1.17 -25.96 -83.20
CA TYR A 1002 -2.26 -26.92 -83.34
C TYR A 1002 -2.80 -26.94 -84.77
N LEU A 1003 -3.26 -28.11 -85.20
CA LEU A 1003 -4.15 -28.26 -86.34
C LEU A 1003 -5.57 -27.94 -85.87
N TYR A 1004 -6.19 -26.96 -86.51
CA TYR A 1004 -7.55 -26.54 -86.22
C TYR A 1004 -8.52 -27.18 -87.21
N GLN A 1005 -9.73 -27.49 -86.76
CA GLN A 1005 -10.80 -27.92 -87.65
C GLN A 1005 -11.16 -26.77 -88.59
N ALA A 1006 -11.00 -26.98 -89.90
CA ALA A 1006 -11.41 -26.01 -90.89
C ALA A 1006 -12.93 -25.81 -90.80
N THR A 1007 -13.37 -24.62 -90.40
CA THR A 1007 -14.76 -24.20 -90.57
C THR A 1007 -14.99 -23.98 -92.07
N PRO A 1008 -15.97 -24.62 -92.71
CA PRO A 1008 -16.38 -24.17 -94.03
C PRO A 1008 -16.90 -22.74 -93.90
N MET A 1009 -16.42 -21.87 -94.79
CA MET A 1009 -16.94 -20.53 -95.11
C MET A 1009 -16.14 -19.32 -94.59
N GLN A 1010 -14.92 -19.16 -95.13
CA GLN A 1010 -14.44 -17.87 -95.61
C GLN A 1010 -13.70 -18.08 -96.94
N ALA A 1011 -14.48 -18.20 -98.01
CA ALA A 1011 -14.04 -17.99 -99.38
C ALA A 1011 -15.21 -17.39 -100.15
N GLU A 1012 -15.40 -16.07 -99.98
CA GLU A 1012 -15.79 -15.14 -101.04
C GLU A 1012 -15.81 -13.73 -100.44
N ASN A 1013 -14.68 -13.05 -100.60
CA ASN A 1013 -14.61 -11.61 -100.65
C ASN A 1013 -15.53 -11.12 -101.77
N THR A 1014 -16.38 -10.13 -101.51
CA THR A 1014 -16.30 -8.77 -102.09
C THR A 1014 -17.67 -8.11 -101.97
N SER A 1015 -17.71 -6.99 -101.25
CA SER A 1015 -18.75 -5.98 -101.48
C SER A 1015 -18.67 -5.52 -102.95
N PRO A 1016 -19.82 -5.20 -103.56
CA PRO A 1016 -20.09 -3.79 -103.71
C PRO A 1016 -21.47 -3.40 -103.19
N ASP A 1017 -21.47 -2.26 -102.51
CA ASP A 1017 -22.51 -1.23 -102.51
C ASP A 1017 -23.61 -1.42 -103.55
N LEU A 1018 -24.86 -1.35 -103.10
CA LEU A 1018 -25.94 -0.57 -103.73
C LEU A 1018 -27.09 -0.46 -102.72
N ALA A 1019 -27.30 0.75 -102.20
CA ALA A 1019 -28.52 1.15 -101.52
C ALA A 1019 -29.65 1.42 -102.56
N PRO A 1020 -30.85 1.83 -102.12
CA PRO A 1020 -32.10 1.09 -102.21
C PRO A 1020 -32.97 1.48 -103.41
N GLU A 1021 -33.78 0.57 -103.97
CA GLU A 1021 -34.95 1.01 -104.74
C GLU A 1021 -36.11 -0.01 -104.84
N ALA A 1022 -37.29 0.60 -104.77
CA ALA A 1022 -38.68 0.18 -104.89
C ALA A 1022 -39.07 -1.03 -105.75
N ALA A 1023 -40.10 -1.73 -105.24
CA ALA A 1023 -41.30 -2.25 -105.91
C ALA A 1023 -41.27 -2.56 -107.43
N GLY A 1024 -41.54 -3.83 -107.77
CA GLY A 1024 -41.92 -4.20 -109.14
C GLY A 1024 -42.05 -5.70 -109.39
N SER A 1025 -43.24 -6.24 -109.14
CA SER A 1025 -43.89 -7.42 -109.75
C SER A 1025 -43.09 -8.29 -110.74
N LYS A 1026 -42.97 -9.59 -110.43
CA LYS A 1026 -43.58 -10.70 -111.19
C LYS A 1026 -43.39 -12.02 -110.45
N THR A 1027 -44.48 -12.54 -109.90
CA THR A 1027 -44.64 -13.89 -109.37
C THR A 1027 -44.47 -14.91 -110.49
N ALA A 1028 -43.51 -15.84 -110.36
CA ALA A 1028 -43.58 -17.10 -111.08
C ALA A 1028 -44.59 -17.99 -110.35
N SER A 1029 -45.69 -18.33 -111.01
CA SER A 1029 -46.75 -19.18 -110.45
C SER A 1029 -46.21 -20.60 -110.28
N LEU A 1030 -46.36 -21.14 -109.06
CA LEU A 1030 -46.17 -22.57 -108.78
C LEU A 1030 -47.36 -23.36 -109.36
N PRO A 1031 -47.15 -24.60 -109.85
CA PRO A 1031 -48.26 -25.49 -110.17
C PRO A 1031 -49.14 -25.72 -108.93
N GLU A 1032 -50.46 -25.57 -109.07
CA GLU A 1032 -51.46 -25.73 -108.00
C GLU A 1032 -51.31 -27.02 -107.16
N PRO A 1033 -51.03 -28.21 -107.74
CA PRO A 1033 -50.79 -29.41 -106.93
C PRO A 1033 -49.52 -29.35 -106.06
N LEU A 1034 -48.47 -28.63 -106.50
CA LEU A 1034 -47.24 -28.49 -105.73
C LEU A 1034 -47.40 -27.43 -104.61
N ALA A 1035 -48.15 -26.36 -104.87
CA ALA A 1035 -48.53 -25.38 -103.86
C ALA A 1035 -49.43 -25.99 -102.76
N ALA A 1036 -50.38 -26.85 -103.14
CA ALA A 1036 -51.24 -27.56 -102.19
C ALA A 1036 -50.45 -28.51 -101.28
N GLN A 1037 -49.48 -29.25 -101.82
CA GLN A 1037 -48.61 -30.14 -101.04
C GLN A 1037 -47.70 -29.37 -100.07
N LEU A 1038 -47.18 -28.21 -100.48
CA LEU A 1038 -46.41 -27.33 -99.59
C LEU A 1038 -47.27 -26.77 -98.45
N ARG A 1039 -48.55 -26.43 -98.70
CA ARG A 1039 -49.50 -26.01 -97.66
C ARG A 1039 -49.83 -27.14 -96.70
N GLU A 1040 -50.05 -28.35 -97.21
CA GLU A 1040 -50.34 -29.51 -96.37
C GLU A 1040 -49.15 -29.86 -95.47
N ALA A 1041 -47.92 -29.80 -96.01
CA ALA A 1041 -46.70 -29.94 -95.22
C ALA A 1041 -46.56 -28.82 -94.16
N ALA A 1042 -46.97 -27.57 -94.49
CA ALA A 1042 -47.01 -26.42 -93.56
C ALA A 1042 -47.94 -26.67 -92.37
N ILE A 1043 -49.14 -27.18 -92.65
CA ILE A 1043 -50.17 -27.44 -91.65
C ILE A 1043 -49.81 -28.64 -90.77
N LYS A 1044 -49.19 -29.67 -91.36
CA LYS A 1044 -48.74 -30.87 -90.64
C LYS A 1044 -47.40 -30.71 -89.93
N LEU A 1045 -46.69 -29.59 -90.16
CA LEU A 1045 -45.34 -29.31 -89.63
C LEU A 1045 -44.33 -30.43 -89.99
N ASP A 1046 -44.45 -30.99 -91.19
CA ASP A 1046 -43.59 -32.07 -91.68
C ASP A 1046 -42.37 -31.50 -92.42
N VAL A 1047 -41.29 -31.31 -91.67
CA VAL A 1047 -40.05 -30.65 -92.12
C VAL A 1047 -39.32 -31.47 -93.18
N ASP A 1048 -39.35 -32.81 -93.07
CA ASP A 1048 -38.68 -33.70 -94.02
C ASP A 1048 -39.39 -33.67 -95.38
N GLN A 1049 -40.74 -33.69 -95.36
CA GLN A 1049 -41.56 -33.52 -96.57
C GLN A 1049 -41.36 -32.14 -97.22
N PHE A 1050 -41.13 -31.08 -96.42
CA PHE A 1050 -40.81 -29.74 -96.93
C PHE A 1050 -39.50 -29.68 -97.70
N HIS A 1051 -38.43 -30.29 -97.18
CA HIS A 1051 -37.14 -30.26 -97.85
C HIS A 1051 -37.17 -30.99 -99.20
N GLU A 1052 -37.95 -32.07 -99.29
CA GLU A 1052 -38.18 -32.83 -100.51
C GLU A 1052 -39.00 -32.04 -101.55
N LEU A 1053 -40.07 -31.36 -101.11
CA LEU A 1053 -40.88 -30.49 -101.98
C LEU A 1053 -40.13 -29.23 -102.42
N ILE A 1054 -39.28 -28.64 -101.58
CA ILE A 1054 -38.43 -27.48 -101.93
C ILE A 1054 -37.41 -27.85 -103.02
N ALA A 1055 -36.94 -29.10 -103.08
CA ALA A 1055 -36.09 -29.56 -104.18
C ALA A 1055 -36.84 -29.54 -105.53
N GLN A 1056 -38.15 -29.82 -105.52
CA GLN A 1056 -39.00 -29.71 -106.72
C GLN A 1056 -39.30 -28.25 -107.07
N VAL A 1057 -39.51 -27.38 -106.06
CA VAL A 1057 -39.64 -25.91 -106.27
C VAL A 1057 -38.35 -25.32 -106.86
N GLN A 1058 -37.18 -25.84 -106.48
CA GLN A 1058 -35.89 -25.35 -107.00
C GLN A 1058 -35.74 -25.54 -108.52
N HIS A 1059 -36.48 -26.48 -109.13
CA HIS A 1059 -36.56 -26.64 -110.58
C HIS A 1059 -37.53 -25.67 -111.28
N HIS A 1060 -38.44 -25.05 -110.55
CA HIS A 1060 -39.41 -24.07 -111.07
C HIS A 1060 -39.02 -22.61 -110.79
N ASP A 1061 -38.58 -22.32 -109.56
CA ASP A 1061 -38.04 -21.01 -109.15
C ASP A 1061 -37.00 -21.19 -108.02
N GLY A 1062 -35.72 -21.04 -108.38
CA GLY A 1062 -34.61 -21.18 -107.44
C GLY A 1062 -34.58 -20.08 -106.35
N ARG A 1063 -35.16 -18.91 -106.61
CA ARG A 1063 -35.22 -17.79 -105.65
C ARG A 1063 -36.33 -18.02 -104.63
N LEU A 1064 -37.47 -18.56 -105.07
CA LEU A 1064 -38.55 -18.98 -104.19
C LEU A 1064 -38.12 -20.20 -103.35
N ALA A 1065 -37.45 -21.18 -103.95
CA ALA A 1065 -36.91 -22.34 -103.22
C ALA A 1065 -35.90 -21.94 -102.13
N GLY A 1066 -35.00 -21.00 -102.41
CA GLY A 1066 -34.06 -20.46 -101.42
C GLY A 1066 -34.76 -19.64 -100.32
N THR A 1067 -35.93 -19.05 -100.61
CA THR A 1067 -36.73 -18.31 -99.62
C THR A 1067 -37.53 -19.27 -98.74
N LEU A 1068 -38.18 -20.29 -99.33
CA LEU A 1068 -38.87 -21.36 -98.60
C LEU A 1068 -37.90 -22.17 -97.73
N ARG A 1069 -36.70 -22.50 -98.24
CA ARG A 1069 -35.67 -23.21 -97.45
C ARG A 1069 -35.24 -22.42 -96.22
N ARG A 1070 -34.98 -21.11 -96.39
CA ARG A 1070 -34.65 -20.22 -95.26
C ARG A 1070 -35.79 -20.06 -94.26
N MET A 1071 -37.04 -20.09 -94.71
CA MET A 1071 -38.21 -20.02 -93.83
C MET A 1071 -38.44 -21.33 -93.06
N VAL A 1072 -38.29 -22.49 -93.71
CA VAL A 1072 -38.37 -23.81 -93.07
C VAL A 1072 -37.22 -24.03 -92.08
N ASP A 1073 -35.97 -23.70 -92.44
CA ASP A 1073 -34.80 -23.80 -91.56
C ASP A 1073 -34.93 -22.90 -90.32
N ARG A 1074 -35.75 -21.85 -90.39
CA ARG A 1074 -36.06 -20.92 -89.30
C ARG A 1074 -37.39 -21.18 -88.61
N PHE A 1075 -38.11 -22.25 -88.99
CA PHE A 1075 -39.43 -22.60 -88.44
C PHE A 1075 -40.49 -21.48 -88.58
N ASP A 1076 -40.39 -20.62 -89.59
CA ASP A 1076 -41.30 -19.50 -89.87
C ASP A 1076 -42.48 -19.95 -90.74
N PHE A 1077 -43.31 -20.85 -90.22
CA PHE A 1077 -44.45 -21.45 -90.95
C PHE A 1077 -45.61 -20.47 -91.17
N GLU A 1078 -45.71 -19.41 -90.38
CA GLU A 1078 -46.77 -18.40 -90.50
C GLU A 1078 -46.54 -17.49 -91.73
N SER A 1079 -45.30 -17.03 -91.93
CA SER A 1079 -44.92 -16.27 -93.14
C SER A 1079 -44.89 -17.15 -94.39
N LEU A 1080 -44.55 -18.43 -94.21
CA LEU A 1080 -44.56 -19.43 -95.27
C LEU A 1080 -46.00 -19.70 -95.78
N GLY A 1081 -46.99 -19.79 -94.88
CA GLY A 1081 -48.40 -19.93 -95.24
C GLY A 1081 -48.90 -18.75 -96.10
N LYS A 1082 -48.62 -17.51 -95.66
CA LYS A 1082 -49.00 -16.29 -96.41
C LYS A 1082 -48.35 -16.22 -97.79
N LEU A 1083 -47.06 -16.57 -97.90
CA LEU A 1083 -46.35 -16.60 -99.17
C LEU A 1083 -46.92 -17.64 -100.15
N LEU A 1084 -47.37 -18.79 -99.65
CA LEU A 1084 -48.04 -19.83 -100.45
C LEU A 1084 -49.48 -19.44 -100.84
N ASP A 1085 -50.15 -18.61 -100.05
CA ASP A 1085 -51.48 -18.06 -100.38
C ASP A 1085 -51.38 -16.99 -101.48
N ASP A 1086 -50.39 -16.09 -101.40
CA ASP A 1086 -50.14 -15.01 -102.37
C ASP A 1086 -49.67 -15.50 -103.75
N THR A 1087 -49.24 -16.76 -103.89
CA THR A 1087 -48.74 -17.33 -105.16
C THR A 1087 -49.82 -17.99 -106.03
N VAL A 1088 -51.07 -18.08 -105.55
CA VAL A 1088 -52.20 -18.74 -106.26
C VAL A 1088 -53.33 -17.75 -106.62
N GLU A 1089 -53.37 -16.54 -106.07
CA GLU A 1089 -54.36 -15.50 -106.45
C GLU A 1089 -54.06 -14.88 -107.81
N GLY A 1090 -54.33 -15.67 -108.85
CA GLY A 1090 -54.11 -15.29 -110.22
C GLY A 1090 -54.92 -16.13 -111.22
N GLN A 1091 -56.13 -16.60 -110.87
CA GLN A 1091 -57.22 -16.89 -111.82
C GLN A 1091 -58.55 -17.27 -111.12
N GLU A 1092 -59.56 -16.42 -111.34
CA GLU A 1092 -61.04 -16.62 -111.23
C GLU A 1092 -61.82 -15.79 -110.18
N THR A 1093 -62.27 -14.61 -110.64
CA THR A 1093 -63.60 -14.03 -110.35
C THR A 1093 -64.72 -14.83 -111.04
N LEU A 1094 -65.88 -14.99 -110.35
CA LEU A 1094 -67.27 -15.28 -110.81
C LEU A 1094 -67.91 -16.60 -110.31
N ARG A 1095 -68.50 -16.59 -109.11
CA ARG A 1095 -69.98 -16.66 -108.90
C ARG A 1095 -70.36 -16.62 -107.43
#